data_AF-A0A7X8K0L3-F1
#
_entry.id   AF-A0A7X8K0L3-F1
#
_cell.length_a   1.000
_cell.length_b   1.000
_cell.length_c   1.000
_cell.angle_alpha   90.00
_cell.angle_beta   90.00
_cell.angle_gamma   90.00
#
_symmetry.space_group_name_H-M   'P 1'
#
loop_
_entity.id
_entity.type
_entity.pdbx_description
1 polymer ?
#
loop_
_entity_poly.entity_id
_entity_poly.type
_entity_poly.pdbx_seq_one_letter_code
_entity_poly.pdbx_strand_id
1 'polypeptide(L)'
;MIRNKSKVLICVLSLLLTMVFPVGEKVKAATTDYKFDFGGSSVQWGYIGVSASTAYNKSLGYGFNTPSNMRNVNASGSGVASDAVQFLTYGTKSTNTFNVDLPNGLYEVKVTLGNTTRSSVAAEGVLQIINMTGNCAVDKFQIPITDGQLNILVTEGKEGAAFTLSALEIKKLSDNPVTNRTIWIGGDSTACNYYPLDTSEQCGWGQLLPKYVDPSLFQVRNMAASGQCARGFRDDGQFEAIMKYIKPGDIFILEFGINDTNSKNNTTEAQFKEIMTDMVVKVKATGATMVLLAPQGRATDFNGNLHTAVNRWYRNTTLAVANEQKVRLCDLNVLSSAYFTAIGSNATLALYMPGDSLHPNRAGANELARMVANDLQDLLTLSPTSTAKPTPTPTNTVKQIMGDVDGDGIVTSLDFGIFRSYLISASNLHDLSNKWSADVNSDGSVDSLDFGYMRKYLLGMISEFPGETEPSGEFFTETYEAEQASITNGILETINTGYTGSGYVNYNNEVGSYVEWNINVATSGSYKTTFRYSNGTTVNRPMSISINGNIVHNSMDFSITTNWTTWDESSIVVYLNQGQNIIRATAITANGGPNVDYLRISQTNEPVTTNPNVTSTPVPTSTTIPTVYLAGDSTVQTYNSSYYPQAGWGQVISNYFTNDVKFVNKAIGGRSSKNFVEQGRLDEILNVIQKGDYLFIQFGHNDATINNADRYAAPYTTYKEYLAKYIDGARAKGAIPVLITPVARLNYKNNTYINDFPDYCNAMKQVAYEKDCAIIDMMTKCLNYYGSLDYNRVYSFYLVSSNGTDYTHFTETGANEVARLVAQGVKEINIPISKYVK
;
A
#
# COMPACT_ATOMS: atom_id res chain seq x y z
N MET A 1 36.34 -6.95 77.52
CA MET A 1 35.77 -5.72 76.91
C MET A 1 35.42 -6.10 75.46
N ILE A 2 34.14 -6.18 75.06
CA ILE A 2 33.28 -5.05 74.61
C ILE A 2 33.85 -4.49 73.28
N ARG A 3 33.19 -4.45 72.10
CA ARG A 3 31.80 -4.67 71.61
C ARG A 3 31.86 -4.76 70.04
N ASN A 4 30.90 -5.20 69.21
CA ASN A 4 29.57 -5.85 69.32
C ASN A 4 29.10 -6.36 67.92
N LYS A 5 28.40 -7.53 67.81
CA LYS A 5 27.44 -7.92 66.71
C LYS A 5 27.98 -8.10 65.26
N SER A 6 27.44 -8.96 64.38
CA SER A 6 26.33 -9.95 64.47
C SER A 6 26.44 -11.10 63.45
N LYS A 7 25.81 -12.22 63.81
CA LYS A 7 25.68 -13.55 63.16
C LYS A 7 25.33 -13.61 61.65
N VAL A 8 25.83 -14.65 60.97
CA VAL A 8 25.10 -15.50 60.01
C VAL A 8 25.45 -16.98 60.29
N LEU A 9 24.52 -17.92 60.07
CA LEU A 9 24.60 -19.34 60.45
C LEU A 9 24.13 -20.23 59.28
N ILE A 10 24.90 -21.26 58.92
CA ILE A 10 24.42 -22.47 58.20
C ILE A 10 25.13 -23.70 58.77
N CYS A 11 24.41 -24.81 58.95
CA CYS A 11 24.97 -26.11 59.32
C CYS A 11 24.41 -27.26 58.47
N VAL A 12 25.36 -28.10 58.05
CA VAL A 12 25.37 -29.48 57.55
C VAL A 12 24.13 -30.34 57.90
N LEU A 13 23.51 -31.03 56.93
CA LEU A 13 23.67 -32.49 56.73
C LEU A 13 23.05 -33.04 55.43
N SER A 14 23.57 -34.18 54.99
CA SER A 14 23.25 -34.88 53.75
C SER A 14 22.11 -35.90 53.91
N LEU A 15 21.26 -36.11 52.88
CA LEU A 15 20.72 -37.45 52.58
C LEU A 15 20.15 -37.59 51.15
N LEU A 16 20.44 -38.78 50.59
CA LEU A 16 19.72 -39.57 49.59
C LEU A 16 19.30 -39.05 48.20
N LEU A 17 19.51 -39.97 47.26
CA LEU A 17 19.22 -39.98 45.83
C LEU A 17 17.71 -40.07 45.53
N THR A 18 17.17 -39.15 44.73
CA THR A 18 16.00 -39.40 43.88
C THR A 18 16.24 -38.82 42.49
N MET A 19 15.98 -39.62 41.45
CA MET A 19 16.08 -39.15 40.07
C MET A 19 14.93 -38.18 39.77
N VAL A 20 15.27 -36.91 39.53
CA VAL A 20 14.40 -35.97 38.83
C VAL A 20 15.22 -35.37 37.69
N PHE A 21 14.89 -35.73 36.46
CA PHE A 21 15.42 -35.05 35.29
C PHE A 21 15.01 -33.57 35.37
N PRO A 22 15.93 -32.60 35.20
CA PRO A 22 15.51 -31.25 34.88
C PRO A 22 14.78 -31.30 33.54
N VAL A 23 13.46 -31.10 33.59
CA VAL A 23 12.62 -30.89 32.42
C VAL A 23 13.28 -29.84 31.57
N GLY A 24 13.49 -30.14 30.28
CA GLY A 24 14.27 -29.28 29.41
C GLY A 24 13.76 -27.85 29.45
N GLU A 25 14.61 -26.93 29.91
CA GLU A 25 14.41 -25.52 29.64
C GLU A 25 14.27 -25.38 28.13
N LYS A 26 13.13 -24.87 27.68
CA LYS A 26 13.00 -24.45 26.28
C LYS A 26 14.05 -23.37 26.09
N VAL A 27 15.12 -23.71 25.38
CA VAL A 27 16.14 -22.77 24.92
C VAL A 27 15.38 -21.65 24.21
N LYS A 28 15.32 -20.46 24.84
CA LYS A 28 14.92 -19.26 24.14
C LYS A 28 15.89 -19.12 22.98
N ALA A 29 15.38 -19.03 21.76
CA ALA A 29 16.19 -18.65 20.62
C ALA A 29 16.94 -17.37 21.00
N ALA A 30 18.28 -17.42 20.98
CA ALA A 30 19.08 -16.29 21.40
C ALA A 30 18.85 -15.14 20.42
N THR A 31 18.36 -14.01 20.92
CA THR A 31 18.40 -12.74 20.19
C THR A 31 19.85 -12.40 19.96
N THR A 32 20.30 -12.54 18.71
CA THR A 32 21.68 -12.26 18.27
C THR A 32 21.91 -10.75 18.17
N ASP A 33 21.89 -10.11 19.33
CA ASP A 33 22.28 -8.73 19.52
C ASP A 33 23.80 -8.68 19.78
N TYR A 34 24.54 -7.98 18.94
CA TYR A 34 25.99 -7.82 19.06
C TYR A 34 26.35 -6.40 19.48
N LYS A 35 27.40 -6.29 20.28
CA LYS A 35 27.97 -5.02 20.71
C LYS A 35 29.49 -5.09 20.58
N PHE A 36 30.05 -4.29 19.69
CA PHE A 36 31.49 -4.24 19.41
C PHE A 36 32.07 -2.91 19.85
N ASP A 37 33.18 -2.98 20.57
CA ASP A 37 33.96 -1.86 21.08
C ASP A 37 35.33 -1.90 20.39
N PHE A 38 35.63 -0.86 19.61
CA PHE A 38 36.69 -0.89 18.61
C PHE A 38 37.92 -0.12 19.08
N GLY A 39 39.06 -0.79 19.19
CA GLY A 39 40.29 -0.13 19.57
C GLY A 39 41.35 -1.04 20.16
N GLY A 40 42.37 -0.44 20.76
CA GLY A 40 43.52 -1.13 21.36
C GLY A 40 43.54 -1.11 22.89
N SER A 41 42.53 -0.51 23.53
CA SER A 41 42.52 -0.15 24.95
C SER A 41 41.64 -1.10 25.78
N SER A 42 41.19 -0.64 26.95
CA SER A 42 40.31 -1.40 27.85
C SER A 42 38.89 -1.48 27.30
N VAL A 43 38.41 -2.70 27.05
CA VAL A 43 37.05 -2.97 26.57
C VAL A 43 35.98 -2.57 27.58
N GLN A 44 34.98 -1.81 27.15
CA GLN A 44 33.81 -1.45 27.93
C GLN A 44 33.00 -2.69 28.33
N TRP A 45 32.58 -2.75 29.59
CA TRP A 45 31.75 -3.85 30.08
C TRP A 45 30.46 -4.00 29.27
N GLY A 46 30.17 -5.23 28.82
CA GLY A 46 29.02 -5.56 27.97
C GLY A 46 29.29 -5.49 26.46
N TYR A 47 30.53 -5.19 26.04
CA TYR A 47 30.96 -5.18 24.64
C TYR A 47 32.03 -6.24 24.34
N ILE A 48 32.13 -6.61 23.07
CA ILE A 48 33.20 -7.44 22.49
C ILE A 48 34.29 -6.50 21.99
N GLY A 49 35.49 -6.61 22.52
CA GLY A 49 36.65 -5.82 22.08
C GLY A 49 37.15 -6.27 20.70
N VAL A 50 37.32 -5.32 19.78
CA VAL A 50 37.83 -5.58 18.42
C VAL A 50 38.95 -4.60 18.10
N SER A 51 40.18 -5.10 18.08
CA SER A 51 41.35 -4.33 17.66
C SER A 51 41.54 -4.35 16.15
N ALA A 52 42.23 -3.37 15.59
CA ALA A 52 42.54 -3.27 14.17
C ALA A 52 43.22 -4.53 13.58
N SER A 53 43.98 -5.30 14.38
CA SER A 53 44.61 -6.55 13.95
C SER A 53 43.69 -7.79 14.02
N THR A 54 42.46 -7.65 14.51
CA THR A 54 41.48 -8.73 14.61
C THR A 54 40.96 -9.12 13.22
N ALA A 55 41.64 -10.08 12.58
CA ALA A 55 41.22 -10.64 11.30
C ALA A 55 39.87 -11.35 11.38
N TYR A 56 39.06 -11.23 10.33
CA TYR A 56 37.84 -12.03 10.19
C TYR A 56 38.17 -13.53 10.25
N ASN A 57 37.44 -14.25 11.09
CA ASN A 57 37.59 -15.68 11.26
C ASN A 57 36.20 -16.34 11.38
N LYS A 58 35.90 -17.33 10.54
CA LYS A 58 34.58 -17.98 10.50
C LYS A 58 34.18 -18.65 11.82
N SER A 59 35.15 -19.07 12.64
CA SER A 59 34.90 -19.64 13.97
C SER A 59 34.65 -18.59 15.05
N LEU A 60 35.11 -17.34 14.86
CA LEU A 60 34.74 -16.20 15.70
C LEU A 60 33.42 -15.56 15.25
N GLY A 61 33.10 -15.67 13.96
CA GLY A 61 31.95 -15.05 13.33
C GLY A 61 32.10 -13.55 13.10
N TYR A 62 33.28 -12.95 13.33
CA TYR A 62 33.52 -11.52 13.06
C TYR A 62 35.02 -11.20 12.87
N GLY A 63 35.30 -9.98 12.42
CA GLY A 63 36.64 -9.36 12.33
C GLY A 63 36.83 -8.55 11.04
N PHE A 64 38.00 -7.92 10.88
CA PHE A 64 38.32 -7.15 9.68
C PHE A 64 38.77 -8.04 8.53
N ASN A 65 38.27 -7.76 7.32
CA ASN A 65 38.62 -8.51 6.12
C ASN A 65 40.04 -8.20 5.62
N THR A 66 40.53 -6.96 5.80
CA THR A 66 41.93 -6.59 5.50
C THR A 66 42.59 -5.85 6.67
N PRO A 67 43.00 -6.55 7.75
CA PRO A 67 43.56 -5.93 8.97
C PRO A 67 44.80 -5.06 8.74
N SER A 68 45.57 -5.32 7.67
CA SER A 68 46.72 -4.49 7.27
C SER A 68 46.33 -3.05 6.90
N ASN A 69 45.07 -2.82 6.55
CA ASN A 69 44.51 -1.51 6.19
C ASN A 69 43.70 -0.88 7.34
N MET A 70 43.91 -1.37 8.56
CA MET A 70 43.27 -0.89 9.79
C MET A 70 44.31 -0.39 10.79
N ARG A 71 43.96 0.60 11.62
CA ARG A 71 44.83 1.15 12.67
C ARG A 71 44.06 1.49 13.95
N ASN A 72 44.54 1.05 15.11
CA ASN A 72 44.02 1.53 16.40
C ASN A 72 44.38 3.01 16.59
N VAL A 73 43.44 3.84 17.03
CA VAL A 73 43.63 5.27 17.30
C VAL A 73 42.84 5.68 18.55
N ASN A 74 43.29 6.72 19.25
CA ASN A 74 42.55 7.28 20.39
C ASN A 74 41.35 8.11 19.89
N ALA A 75 40.25 8.11 20.64
CA ALA A 75 39.09 8.95 20.44
C ALA A 75 38.91 9.90 21.65
N SER A 76 38.22 11.03 21.48
CA SER A 76 38.13 12.07 22.51
C SER A 76 36.98 11.88 23.52
N GLY A 77 36.28 10.75 23.47
CA GLY A 77 35.12 10.44 24.32
C GLY A 77 35.47 9.58 25.53
N SER A 78 34.48 8.83 26.01
CA SER A 78 34.58 7.95 27.17
C SER A 78 33.85 6.62 26.95
N GLY A 79 34.18 5.60 27.74
CA GLY A 79 33.73 4.22 27.49
C GLY A 79 34.17 3.76 26.10
N VAL A 80 33.22 3.20 25.33
CA VAL A 80 33.45 2.78 23.93
C VAL A 80 33.88 3.88 22.98
N ALA A 81 33.79 5.15 23.38
CA ALA A 81 34.22 6.30 22.57
C ALA A 81 35.58 6.86 23.03
N SER A 82 36.33 6.14 23.87
CA SER A 82 37.68 6.54 24.32
C SER A 82 38.79 6.11 23.35
N ASP A 83 38.56 5.08 22.55
CA ASP A 83 39.38 4.71 21.39
C ASP A 83 38.53 4.28 20.19
N ALA A 84 39.21 3.98 19.08
CA ALA A 84 38.62 3.64 17.80
C ALA A 84 39.57 2.78 16.96
N VAL A 85 39.03 2.17 15.90
CA VAL A 85 39.82 1.82 14.71
C VAL A 85 39.69 2.89 13.63
N GLN A 86 40.69 3.02 12.77
CA GLN A 86 40.68 3.83 11.56
C GLN A 86 40.80 2.95 10.32
N PHE A 87 39.94 3.20 9.32
CA PHE A 87 40.04 2.63 7.98
C PHE A 87 41.08 3.42 7.16
N LEU A 88 42.15 2.74 6.71
CA LEU A 88 43.21 3.34 5.87
C LEU A 88 42.90 3.21 4.37
N THR A 89 42.09 2.23 4.00
CA THR A 89 41.51 2.07 2.66
C THR A 89 39.99 2.07 2.79
N TYR A 90 39.31 2.84 1.94
CA TYR A 90 37.90 3.18 2.06
C TYR A 90 37.27 3.36 0.66
N GLY A 91 36.01 3.80 0.61
CA GLY A 91 35.15 3.79 -0.58
C GLY A 91 34.08 2.70 -0.46
N THR A 92 32.89 2.93 -1.02
CA THR A 92 31.72 2.03 -0.87
C THR A 92 32.00 0.60 -1.36
N LYS A 93 32.86 0.44 -2.37
CA LYS A 93 33.27 -0.86 -2.93
C LYS A 93 34.57 -1.42 -2.34
N SER A 94 35.12 -0.80 -1.30
CA SER A 94 36.34 -1.27 -0.62
C SER A 94 36.08 -2.60 0.07
N THR A 95 37.01 -3.55 -0.07
CA THR A 95 36.99 -4.81 0.68
C THR A 95 37.51 -4.65 2.11
N ASN A 96 37.93 -3.45 2.51
CA ASN A 96 38.40 -3.16 3.86
C ASN A 96 37.21 -2.92 4.83
N THR A 97 36.46 -3.97 5.08
CA THR A 97 35.27 -3.97 5.94
C THR A 97 35.54 -4.64 7.28
N PHE A 98 34.79 -4.23 8.31
CA PHE A 98 34.46 -5.10 9.43
C PHE A 98 33.36 -6.05 8.98
N ASN A 99 33.58 -7.34 9.19
CA ASN A 99 32.66 -8.41 8.82
C ASN A 99 32.08 -9.00 10.10
N VAL A 100 30.77 -9.29 10.10
CA VAL A 100 30.11 -10.05 11.17
C VAL A 100 29.06 -10.98 10.58
N ASP A 101 29.18 -12.27 10.87
CA ASP A 101 28.21 -13.30 10.51
C ASP A 101 26.91 -13.08 11.29
N LEU A 102 25.82 -12.92 10.55
CA LEU A 102 24.49 -12.66 11.09
C LEU A 102 23.48 -13.56 10.36
N PRO A 103 22.61 -14.31 11.06
CA PRO A 103 21.53 -15.03 10.40
C PRO A 103 20.67 -14.06 9.56
N ASN A 104 20.16 -14.50 8.40
CA ASN A 104 19.32 -13.65 7.56
C ASN A 104 18.17 -12.99 8.36
N GLY A 105 17.90 -11.73 8.03
CA GLY A 105 16.87 -10.93 8.70
C GLY A 105 17.09 -9.42 8.54
N LEU A 106 16.19 -8.64 9.12
CA LEU A 106 16.32 -7.18 9.24
C LEU A 106 17.01 -6.83 10.56
N TYR A 107 18.00 -5.95 10.51
CA TYR A 107 18.76 -5.49 11.67
C TYR A 107 18.71 -3.96 11.81
N GLU A 108 18.76 -3.46 13.04
CA GLU A 108 19.15 -2.08 13.35
C GLU A 108 20.63 -2.06 13.69
N VAL A 109 21.40 -1.21 12.99
CA VAL A 109 22.83 -0.99 13.22
C VAL A 109 23.00 0.43 13.72
N LYS A 110 23.38 0.59 14.99
CA LYS A 110 23.79 1.85 15.58
C LYS A 110 25.31 1.97 15.52
N VAL A 111 25.79 3.10 15.02
CA VAL A 111 27.20 3.39 14.80
C VAL A 111 27.63 4.51 15.74
N THR A 112 28.76 4.32 16.43
CA THR A 112 29.49 5.39 17.13
C THR A 112 30.84 5.56 16.45
N LEU A 113 31.09 6.73 15.87
CA LEU A 113 32.39 7.05 15.26
C LEU A 113 33.42 7.44 16.33
N GLY A 114 34.69 7.43 15.95
CA GLY A 114 35.77 7.99 16.78
C GLY A 114 35.91 9.50 16.58
N ASN A 115 37.17 9.96 16.52
CA ASN A 115 37.45 11.33 16.10
C ASN A 115 37.18 11.49 14.59
N THR A 116 36.29 12.41 14.21
CA THR A 116 35.86 12.63 12.82
C THR A 116 35.59 14.11 12.57
N THR A 117 36.07 14.61 11.42
CA THR A 117 35.65 15.93 10.92
C THR A 117 34.35 15.81 10.14
N ARG A 118 34.31 14.89 9.16
CA ARG A 118 33.11 14.46 8.42
C ARG A 118 33.35 13.09 7.79
N SER A 119 32.58 12.09 8.19
CA SER A 119 32.67 10.71 7.68
C SER A 119 31.30 10.19 7.27
N SER A 120 31.25 9.26 6.32
CA SER A 120 30.03 8.52 5.99
C SER A 120 30.18 7.06 6.42
N VAL A 121 29.07 6.34 6.55
CA VAL A 121 29.08 4.90 6.80
C VAL A 121 28.60 4.20 5.55
N ALA A 122 29.30 3.15 5.12
CA ALA A 122 28.89 2.27 4.04
C ALA A 122 28.76 0.84 4.57
N ALA A 123 27.76 0.12 4.08
CA ALA A 123 27.61 -1.31 4.31
C ALA A 123 26.95 -1.95 3.08
N GLU A 124 27.27 -3.22 2.83
CA GLU A 124 26.78 -3.96 1.67
C GLU A 124 27.07 -3.25 0.33
N GLY A 125 28.26 -2.69 0.20
CA GLY A 125 28.72 -2.05 -1.04
C GLY A 125 28.11 -0.67 -1.33
N VAL A 126 27.29 -0.08 -0.45
CA VAL A 126 26.63 1.22 -0.66
C VAL A 126 26.63 2.08 0.62
N LEU A 127 26.36 3.37 0.47
CA LEU A 127 26.22 4.30 1.61
C LEU A 127 24.99 3.95 2.48
N GLN A 128 25.09 4.22 3.78
CA GLN A 128 24.04 3.93 4.77
C GLN A 128 23.72 5.14 5.65
N ILE A 129 24.76 5.87 6.10
CA ILE A 129 24.65 7.14 6.83
C ILE A 129 25.57 8.15 6.13
N ILE A 130 25.09 9.37 5.96
CA ILE A 130 25.77 10.43 5.20
C ILE A 130 26.35 11.49 6.16
N ASN A 131 27.63 11.82 5.96
CA ASN A 131 28.29 13.02 6.51
C ASN A 131 28.12 13.25 8.04
N MET A 132 28.35 12.23 8.85
CA MET A 132 28.47 12.34 10.32
C MET A 132 29.63 13.26 10.71
N THR A 133 29.33 14.33 11.45
CA THR A 133 30.30 15.36 11.90
C THR A 133 30.44 15.42 13.41
N GLY A 134 31.64 15.80 13.88
CA GLY A 134 31.96 15.92 15.29
C GLY A 134 32.44 14.59 15.88
N ASN A 135 33.44 14.66 16.77
CA ASN A 135 33.98 13.46 17.43
C ASN A 135 32.88 12.71 18.19
N CYS A 136 32.96 11.39 18.21
CA CYS A 136 32.01 10.52 18.90
C CYS A 136 30.57 10.63 18.36
N ALA A 137 30.39 11.05 17.10
CA ALA A 137 29.07 11.13 16.45
C ALA A 137 28.38 9.75 16.44
N VAL A 138 27.07 9.77 16.73
CA VAL A 138 26.21 8.59 16.79
C VAL A 138 25.05 8.74 15.82
N ASP A 139 24.76 7.67 15.09
CA ASP A 139 23.53 7.53 14.28
C ASP A 139 23.17 6.03 14.16
N LYS A 140 22.02 5.70 13.57
CA LYS A 140 21.57 4.35 13.33
C LYS A 140 20.75 4.19 12.05
N PHE A 141 20.82 3.02 11.44
CA PHE A 141 20.05 2.66 10.25
C PHE A 141 19.54 1.22 10.34
N GLN A 142 18.54 0.89 9.52
CA GLN A 142 18.09 -0.49 9.34
C GLN A 142 18.68 -1.08 8.06
N ILE A 143 19.06 -2.36 8.08
CA ILE A 143 19.61 -3.07 6.92
C ILE A 143 19.17 -4.54 6.87
N PRO A 144 18.75 -5.06 5.70
CA PRO A 144 18.48 -6.47 5.52
C PRO A 144 19.78 -7.23 5.23
N ILE A 145 19.96 -8.37 5.90
CA ILE A 145 21.05 -9.33 5.67
C ILE A 145 20.47 -10.56 4.98
N THR A 146 20.99 -10.88 3.79
CA THR A 146 20.43 -11.91 2.89
C THR A 146 21.38 -13.05 2.54
N ASP A 147 22.68 -12.90 2.80
CA ASP A 147 23.75 -13.86 2.50
C ASP A 147 24.43 -14.42 3.76
N GLY A 148 23.97 -14.02 4.94
CA GLY A 148 24.47 -14.46 6.24
C GLY A 148 25.61 -13.62 6.84
N GLN A 149 25.95 -12.45 6.27
CA GLN A 149 27.00 -11.59 6.79
C GLN A 149 26.66 -10.10 6.62
N LEU A 150 27.12 -9.25 7.56
CA LEU A 150 27.20 -7.80 7.38
C LEU A 150 28.65 -7.40 7.12
N ASN A 151 28.88 -6.65 6.04
CA ASN A 151 30.15 -6.04 5.66
C ASN A 151 30.03 -4.51 5.75
N ILE A 152 30.65 -3.90 6.77
CA ILE A 152 30.50 -2.48 7.10
C ILE A 152 31.85 -1.77 7.21
N LEU A 153 31.92 -0.51 6.74
CA LEU A 153 33.08 0.37 6.92
C LEU A 153 32.69 1.84 7.13
N VAL A 154 33.59 2.60 7.74
CA VAL A 154 33.54 4.06 7.73
C VAL A 154 34.32 4.55 6.52
N THR A 155 33.72 5.47 5.76
CA THR A 155 34.20 5.91 4.45
C THR A 155 34.12 7.42 4.31
N GLU A 156 34.55 7.90 3.15
CA GLU A 156 34.66 9.32 2.82
C GLU A 156 33.37 10.13 3.08
N GLY A 157 33.57 11.26 3.75
CA GLY A 157 32.62 12.36 3.84
C GLY A 157 33.32 13.70 3.61
N LYS A 158 34.56 13.83 4.06
CA LYS A 158 35.51 14.87 3.62
C LYS A 158 36.84 14.22 3.27
N GLU A 159 37.37 14.55 2.09
CA GLU A 159 38.68 14.10 1.62
C GLU A 159 39.80 14.44 2.63
N GLY A 160 40.71 13.47 2.83
CA GLY A 160 41.84 13.59 3.77
C GLY A 160 41.46 13.54 5.26
N ALA A 161 40.20 13.29 5.62
CA ALA A 161 39.80 13.08 7.00
C ALA A 161 40.19 11.68 7.54
N ALA A 162 40.16 11.52 8.86
CA ALA A 162 40.28 10.21 9.49
C ALA A 162 38.90 9.53 9.60
N PHE A 163 38.73 8.40 8.93
CA PHE A 163 37.51 7.60 8.95
C PHE A 163 37.57 6.57 10.08
N THR A 164 36.95 6.88 11.21
CA THR A 164 37.13 6.16 12.48
C THR A 164 35.84 5.56 13.02
N LEU A 165 35.92 4.36 13.59
CA LEU A 165 34.81 3.62 14.20
C LEU A 165 35.18 3.27 15.65
N SER A 166 34.32 3.66 16.58
CA SER A 166 34.48 3.42 18.03
C SER A 166 33.56 2.30 18.52
N ALA A 167 32.30 2.26 18.07
CA ALA A 167 31.38 1.19 18.46
C ALA A 167 30.38 0.82 17.36
N LEU A 168 29.93 -0.44 17.40
CA LEU A 168 28.72 -0.90 16.71
C LEU A 168 27.81 -1.60 17.72
N GLU A 169 26.53 -1.24 17.73
CA GLU A 169 25.47 -2.04 18.35
C GLU A 169 24.55 -2.54 17.24
N ILE A 170 24.45 -3.86 17.08
CA ILE A 170 23.68 -4.52 16.02
C ILE A 170 22.58 -5.32 16.69
N LYS A 171 21.32 -5.01 16.36
CA LYS A 171 20.14 -5.62 16.97
C LYS A 171 19.25 -6.26 15.91
N LYS A 172 18.84 -7.51 16.09
CA LYS A 172 17.88 -8.14 15.15
C LYS A 172 16.48 -7.56 15.38
N LEU A 173 15.82 -7.13 14.30
CA LEU A 173 14.45 -6.61 14.31
C LEU A 173 13.43 -7.62 13.79
N SER A 174 13.81 -8.40 12.77
CA SER A 174 12.94 -9.39 12.12
C SER A 174 13.76 -10.51 11.52
N ASP A 175 13.21 -11.73 11.46
CA ASP A 175 13.78 -12.83 10.69
C ASP A 175 13.56 -12.67 9.18
N ASN A 176 12.66 -11.78 8.75
CA ASN A 176 12.47 -11.44 7.34
C ASN A 176 13.49 -10.37 6.89
N PRO A 177 14.37 -10.64 5.91
CA PRO A 177 15.38 -9.69 5.42
C PRO A 177 14.80 -8.70 4.41
N VAL A 178 13.76 -7.97 4.82
CA VAL A 178 13.13 -6.91 4.01
C VAL A 178 13.07 -5.64 4.86
N THR A 179 13.43 -4.49 4.28
CA THR A 179 13.34 -3.20 4.96
C THR A 179 11.89 -2.87 5.29
N ASN A 180 11.65 -2.22 6.44
CA ASN A 180 10.37 -1.57 6.71
C ASN A 180 10.01 -0.58 5.58
N ARG A 181 8.74 -0.21 5.48
CA ARG A 181 8.30 0.88 4.60
C ARG A 181 9.11 2.14 4.94
N THR A 182 9.72 2.76 3.94
CA THR A 182 10.74 3.80 4.14
C THR A 182 10.43 5.06 3.35
N ILE A 183 10.60 6.22 3.99
CA ILE A 183 10.70 7.53 3.36
C ILE A 183 12.18 7.82 3.14
N TRP A 184 12.61 7.77 1.90
CA TRP A 184 13.93 8.18 1.47
C TRP A 184 13.91 9.69 1.19
N ILE A 185 14.96 10.41 1.59
CA ILE A 185 15.10 11.84 1.31
C ILE A 185 16.43 12.07 0.58
N GLY A 186 16.34 12.67 -0.61
CA GLY A 186 17.48 13.15 -1.39
C GLY A 186 17.47 14.67 -1.45
N GLY A 187 18.63 15.29 -1.26
CA GLY A 187 18.76 16.73 -1.37
C GLY A 187 20.07 17.29 -0.83
N ASP A 188 20.07 18.59 -0.55
CA ASP A 188 21.29 19.33 -0.22
C ASP A 188 21.39 19.79 1.26
N SER A 189 22.15 20.87 1.53
CA SER A 189 22.34 21.45 2.86
C SER A 189 21.05 21.92 3.54
N THR A 190 20.00 22.21 2.78
CA THR A 190 18.67 22.55 3.33
C THR A 190 17.85 21.35 3.77
N ALA A 191 18.20 20.14 3.32
CA ALA A 191 17.49 18.90 3.62
C ALA A 191 18.28 17.95 4.55
N CYS A 192 19.62 18.00 4.55
CA CYS A 192 20.48 16.99 5.16
C CYS A 192 20.53 16.98 6.70
N ASN A 193 21.02 15.85 7.23
CA ASN A 193 21.34 15.70 8.65
C ASN A 193 22.57 16.55 9.05
N TYR A 194 22.49 17.15 10.23
CA TYR A 194 23.57 17.82 10.94
C TYR A 194 23.72 17.21 12.35
N TYR A 195 24.95 17.09 12.85
CA TYR A 195 25.25 16.32 14.06
C TYR A 195 25.74 17.22 15.21
N PRO A 196 25.40 16.92 16.47
CA PRO A 196 24.56 15.81 16.92
C PRO A 196 23.09 15.98 16.51
N LEU A 197 22.42 14.87 16.16
CA LEU A 197 21.11 14.89 15.49
C LEU A 197 20.02 15.63 16.27
N ASP A 198 20.05 15.54 17.61
CA ASP A 198 19.04 16.16 18.48
C ASP A 198 19.31 17.64 18.76
N THR A 199 20.55 18.11 18.64
CA THR A 199 21.00 19.40 19.19
C THR A 199 21.73 20.33 18.22
N SER A 200 22.01 19.93 16.98
CA SER A 200 22.69 20.80 16.01
C SER A 200 21.91 22.10 15.75
N GLU A 201 22.60 23.25 15.76
CA GLU A 201 21.96 24.56 15.52
C GLU A 201 21.52 24.70 14.06
N GLN A 202 22.43 24.46 13.12
CA GLN A 202 22.10 24.26 11.71
C GLN A 202 21.43 22.89 11.54
N CYS A 203 20.40 22.83 10.69
CA CYS A 203 19.57 21.64 10.52
C CYS A 203 18.90 21.67 9.14
N GLY A 204 18.79 20.52 8.48
CA GLY A 204 17.96 20.37 7.29
C GLY A 204 16.55 19.91 7.65
N TRP A 205 15.54 20.25 6.85
CA TRP A 205 14.15 19.85 7.14
C TRP A 205 13.97 18.33 7.16
N GLY A 206 14.71 17.59 6.33
CA GLY A 206 14.66 16.13 6.26
C GLY A 206 15.10 15.43 7.56
N GLN A 207 15.96 16.10 8.35
CA GLN A 207 16.36 15.64 9.69
C GLN A 207 15.21 15.72 10.71
N LEU A 208 14.24 16.62 10.49
CA LEU A 208 13.13 16.86 11.42
C LEU A 208 11.79 16.31 10.92
N LEU A 209 11.71 15.84 9.67
CA LEU A 209 10.56 15.09 9.14
C LEU A 209 10.09 13.93 10.06
N PRO A 210 10.97 13.16 10.74
CA PRO A 210 10.54 12.10 11.66
C PRO A 210 9.63 12.55 12.81
N LYS A 211 9.58 13.85 13.14
CA LYS A 211 8.63 14.39 14.14
C LYS A 211 7.18 14.41 13.65
N TYR A 212 6.96 14.33 12.34
CA TYR A 212 5.68 14.51 11.67
C TYR A 212 5.21 13.24 10.93
N VAL A 213 5.94 12.13 11.12
CA VAL A 213 5.71 10.84 10.49
C VAL A 213 5.50 9.81 11.59
N ASP A 214 4.54 8.90 11.41
CA ASP A 214 4.33 7.80 12.36
C ASP A 214 5.47 6.76 12.23
N PRO A 215 6.32 6.57 13.26
CA PRO A 215 7.45 5.65 13.21
C PRO A 215 7.04 4.17 13.25
N SER A 216 5.75 3.85 13.50
CA SER A 216 5.21 2.50 13.31
C SER A 216 4.90 2.20 11.84
N LEU A 217 4.69 3.24 11.02
CA LEU A 217 4.36 3.13 9.60
C LEU A 217 5.57 3.27 8.69
N PHE A 218 6.49 4.17 9.04
CA PHE A 218 7.63 4.51 8.20
C PHE A 218 8.94 4.63 8.99
N GLN A 219 9.99 4.05 8.42
CA GLN A 219 11.35 4.52 8.65
C GLN A 219 11.58 5.80 7.84
N VAL A 220 12.43 6.70 8.33
CA VAL A 220 12.92 7.84 7.55
C VAL A 220 14.42 7.68 7.35
N ARG A 221 14.89 7.79 6.10
CA ARG A 221 16.30 7.69 5.73
C ARG A 221 16.72 8.94 4.97
N ASN A 222 17.34 9.86 5.69
CA ASN A 222 17.84 11.10 5.11
C ASN A 222 19.21 10.87 4.46
N MET A 223 19.20 10.76 3.13
CA MET A 223 20.39 10.55 2.31
C MET A 223 20.93 11.87 1.73
N ALA A 224 20.34 13.02 2.04
CA ALA A 224 20.78 14.34 1.59
C ALA A 224 22.18 14.73 2.13
N ALA A 225 22.89 15.64 1.44
CA ALA A 225 24.23 16.06 1.81
C ALA A 225 24.50 17.57 1.60
N SER A 226 25.18 18.19 2.57
CA SER A 226 25.54 19.61 2.49
C SER A 226 26.44 19.92 1.28
N GLY A 227 26.02 20.90 0.47
CA GLY A 227 26.70 21.34 -0.76
C GLY A 227 26.40 20.51 -2.00
N GLN A 228 25.55 19.48 -1.91
CA GLN A 228 25.33 18.54 -3.01
C GLN A 228 24.43 19.12 -4.11
N CYS A 229 24.71 18.73 -5.36
CA CYS A 229 23.89 19.01 -6.54
C CYS A 229 23.27 17.71 -7.07
N ALA A 230 22.24 17.81 -7.92
CA ALA A 230 21.52 16.64 -8.43
C ALA A 230 22.45 15.65 -9.16
N ARG A 231 23.45 16.16 -9.89
CA ARG A 231 24.45 15.33 -10.59
C ARG A 231 25.26 14.48 -9.62
N GLY A 232 25.86 15.12 -8.62
CA GLY A 232 26.66 14.41 -7.61
C GLY A 232 25.84 13.41 -6.82
N PHE A 233 24.59 13.76 -6.47
CA PHE A 233 23.72 12.82 -5.75
C PHE A 233 23.43 11.55 -6.55
N ARG A 234 23.19 11.70 -7.87
CA ARG A 234 22.98 10.59 -8.79
C ARG A 234 24.24 9.75 -8.99
N ASP A 235 25.38 10.40 -9.18
CA ASP A 235 26.62 9.76 -9.70
C ASP A 235 27.57 9.29 -8.57
N ASP A 236 27.60 9.96 -7.41
CA ASP A 236 28.54 9.72 -6.30
C ASP A 236 28.00 8.71 -5.25
N GLY A 237 27.01 7.89 -5.63
CA GLY A 237 26.58 6.71 -4.86
C GLY A 237 25.47 6.91 -3.82
N GLN A 238 24.99 8.13 -3.57
CA GLN A 238 23.82 8.35 -2.71
C GLN A 238 22.54 7.78 -3.34
N PHE A 239 22.33 8.04 -4.64
CA PHE A 239 21.21 7.47 -5.38
C PHE A 239 21.35 5.94 -5.56
N GLU A 240 22.57 5.42 -5.77
CA GLU A 240 22.82 3.97 -5.78
C GLU A 240 22.36 3.30 -4.48
N ALA A 241 22.67 3.91 -3.33
CA ALA A 241 22.25 3.41 -2.03
C ALA A 241 20.72 3.33 -1.87
N ILE A 242 19.98 4.32 -2.39
CA ILE A 242 18.51 4.30 -2.40
C ILE A 242 18.02 3.18 -3.33
N MET A 243 18.51 3.16 -4.57
CA MET A 243 18.10 2.19 -5.59
C MET A 243 18.38 0.73 -5.21
N LYS A 244 19.30 0.46 -4.28
CA LYS A 244 19.54 -0.89 -3.74
C LYS A 244 18.41 -1.40 -2.82
N TYR A 245 17.65 -0.52 -2.16
CA TYR A 245 16.69 -0.91 -1.11
C TYR A 245 15.27 -0.36 -1.27
N ILE A 246 15.07 0.62 -2.15
CA ILE A 246 13.77 1.20 -2.45
C ILE A 246 12.88 0.19 -3.20
N LYS A 247 11.60 0.15 -2.85
CA LYS A 247 10.66 -0.91 -3.25
C LYS A 247 9.21 -0.39 -3.23
N PRO A 248 8.22 -1.14 -3.76
CA PRO A 248 6.82 -0.73 -3.70
C PRO A 248 6.36 -0.40 -2.27
N GLY A 249 5.63 0.71 -2.15
CA GLY A 249 5.18 1.25 -0.86
C GLY A 249 6.15 2.22 -0.18
N ASP A 250 7.44 2.22 -0.51
CA ASP A 250 8.37 3.28 -0.08
C ASP A 250 8.03 4.62 -0.76
N ILE A 251 8.47 5.72 -0.14
CA ILE A 251 8.34 7.08 -0.69
C ILE A 251 9.75 7.65 -0.89
N PHE A 252 10.00 8.35 -1.99
CA PHE A 252 11.24 9.11 -2.18
C PHE A 252 10.93 10.58 -2.41
N ILE A 253 11.39 11.43 -1.49
CA ILE A 253 11.27 12.89 -1.58
C ILE A 253 12.61 13.45 -2.06
N LEU A 254 12.60 14.17 -3.18
CA LEU A 254 13.81 14.65 -3.85
C LEU A 254 13.78 16.18 -4.03
N GLU A 255 14.67 16.87 -3.32
CA GLU A 255 14.87 18.33 -3.34
C GLU A 255 16.24 18.66 -3.94
N PHE A 256 16.30 19.27 -5.12
CA PHE A 256 17.54 19.83 -5.67
C PHE A 256 17.28 21.12 -6.45
N GLY A 257 18.34 21.85 -6.80
CA GLY A 257 18.28 23.11 -7.51
C GLY A 257 19.13 24.23 -6.90
N ILE A 258 19.33 24.25 -5.57
CA ILE A 258 20.07 25.33 -4.89
C ILE A 258 21.52 25.35 -5.38
N ASN A 259 22.24 24.23 -5.17
CA ASN A 259 23.64 24.12 -5.61
C ASN A 259 23.75 23.92 -7.12
N ASP A 260 22.73 23.41 -7.81
CA ASP A 260 22.72 23.24 -9.25
C ASP A 260 22.79 24.58 -10.00
N THR A 261 22.17 25.65 -9.46
CA THR A 261 22.31 27.02 -10.00
C THR A 261 23.67 27.67 -9.74
N ASN A 262 24.57 27.05 -8.97
CA ASN A 262 25.90 27.58 -8.70
C ASN A 262 26.84 27.28 -9.88
N SER A 263 27.36 28.33 -10.52
CA SER A 263 28.25 28.21 -11.69
C SER A 263 29.49 27.35 -11.45
N LYS A 264 29.96 27.22 -10.20
CA LYS A 264 31.06 26.31 -9.83
C LYS A 264 30.76 24.83 -10.11
N ASN A 265 29.48 24.44 -10.05
CA ASN A 265 29.06 23.07 -10.28
C ASN A 265 28.87 22.75 -11.77
N ASN A 266 28.87 23.76 -12.66
CA ASN A 266 28.80 23.57 -14.11
C ASN A 266 27.69 22.58 -14.53
N THR A 267 26.47 22.82 -14.05
CA THR A 267 25.24 22.11 -14.44
C THR A 267 24.32 23.12 -15.09
N THR A 268 23.97 22.94 -16.36
CA THR A 268 22.96 23.79 -17.01
C THR A 268 21.55 23.38 -16.58
N GLU A 269 20.56 24.27 -16.71
CA GLU A 269 19.16 23.94 -16.38
C GLU A 269 18.62 22.75 -17.20
N ALA A 270 19.06 22.60 -18.45
CA ALA A 270 18.75 21.44 -19.28
C ALA A 270 19.37 20.14 -18.73
N GLN A 271 20.64 20.16 -18.33
CA GLN A 271 21.28 19.01 -17.68
C GLN A 271 20.62 18.67 -16.33
N PHE A 272 20.25 19.68 -15.54
CA PHE A 272 19.47 19.49 -14.31
C PHE A 272 18.14 18.80 -14.61
N LYS A 273 17.41 19.23 -15.65
CA LYS A 273 16.18 18.57 -16.09
C LYS A 273 16.39 17.09 -16.42
N GLU A 274 17.41 16.79 -17.22
CA GLU A 274 17.77 15.41 -17.62
C GLU A 274 18.11 14.54 -16.41
N ILE A 275 18.94 15.05 -15.49
CA ILE A 275 19.37 14.34 -14.28
C ILE A 275 18.19 14.06 -13.34
N MET A 276 17.34 15.06 -13.09
CA MET A 276 16.14 14.91 -12.26
C MET A 276 15.14 13.94 -12.89
N THR A 277 14.97 13.99 -14.22
CA THR A 277 14.10 13.06 -14.96
C THR A 277 14.61 11.63 -14.87
N ASP A 278 15.91 11.40 -15.06
CA ASP A 278 16.53 10.08 -14.96
C ASP A 278 16.34 9.44 -13.56
N MET A 279 16.55 10.20 -12.49
CA MET A 279 16.29 9.72 -11.13
C MET A 279 14.82 9.39 -10.89
N VAL A 280 13.90 10.25 -11.36
CA VAL A 280 12.44 10.02 -11.26
C VAL A 280 12.03 8.74 -12.01
N VAL A 281 12.47 8.56 -13.26
CA VAL A 281 12.13 7.39 -14.08
C VAL A 281 12.64 6.11 -13.41
N LYS A 282 13.89 6.09 -12.94
CA LYS A 282 14.48 4.94 -12.25
C LYS A 282 13.74 4.58 -10.96
N VAL A 283 13.33 5.56 -10.16
CA VAL A 283 12.57 5.31 -8.92
C VAL A 283 11.17 4.80 -9.24
N LYS A 284 10.45 5.41 -10.19
CA LYS A 284 9.13 4.92 -10.62
C LYS A 284 9.18 3.46 -11.09
N ALA A 285 10.24 3.05 -11.77
CA ALA A 285 10.43 1.67 -12.22
C ALA A 285 10.57 0.64 -11.07
N THR A 286 10.78 1.09 -9.82
CA THR A 286 10.75 0.22 -8.62
C THR A 286 9.36 0.06 -7.99
N GLY A 287 8.34 0.78 -8.49
CA GLY A 287 7.01 0.83 -7.90
C GLY A 287 6.90 1.69 -6.62
N ALA A 288 7.97 2.37 -6.22
CA ALA A 288 7.95 3.33 -5.11
C ALA A 288 7.28 4.66 -5.49
N THR A 289 6.71 5.36 -4.51
CA THR A 289 6.08 6.66 -4.72
C THR A 289 7.14 7.76 -4.82
N MET A 290 7.25 8.36 -6.00
CA MET A 290 8.15 9.49 -6.25
C MET A 290 7.49 10.83 -5.90
N VAL A 291 8.22 11.67 -5.16
CA VAL A 291 7.84 13.05 -4.82
C VAL A 291 8.99 13.99 -5.20
N LEU A 292 8.76 14.95 -6.09
CA LEU A 292 9.67 16.07 -6.30
C LEU A 292 9.33 17.21 -5.36
N LEU A 293 10.36 17.94 -4.90
CA LEU A 293 10.22 19.05 -3.98
C LEU A 293 10.99 20.27 -4.51
N ALA A 294 10.31 21.42 -4.62
CA ALA A 294 10.92 22.68 -5.03
C ALA A 294 11.49 23.45 -3.81
N PRO A 295 12.81 23.65 -3.69
CA PRO A 295 13.43 24.18 -2.46
C PRO A 295 12.96 25.59 -2.08
N GLN A 296 12.95 25.89 -0.77
CA GLN A 296 12.62 27.22 -0.24
C GLN A 296 13.55 28.34 -0.72
N GLY A 297 13.08 29.58 -0.61
CA GLY A 297 13.88 30.78 -0.87
C GLY A 297 14.96 31.07 0.17
N ARG A 298 15.60 32.23 0.00
CA ARG A 298 16.44 32.85 1.02
C ARG A 298 15.61 33.70 1.96
N ALA A 299 15.98 33.74 3.24
CA ALA A 299 15.33 34.55 4.27
C ALA A 299 15.12 36.03 3.91
N THR A 300 15.92 36.55 2.98
CA THR A 300 15.94 37.95 2.52
C THR A 300 15.16 38.20 1.22
N ASP A 301 14.44 37.22 0.67
CA ASP A 301 13.70 37.34 -0.60
C ASP A 301 12.37 38.14 -0.47
N PHE A 302 12.41 39.24 0.28
CA PHE A 302 11.28 40.15 0.49
C PHE A 302 11.29 41.30 -0.53
N ASN A 303 10.17 41.49 -1.22
CA ASN A 303 9.84 42.72 -1.94
C ASN A 303 8.76 43.47 -1.13
N GLY A 304 9.19 44.47 -0.36
CA GLY A 304 8.35 45.06 0.69
C GLY A 304 8.00 44.02 1.74
N ASN A 305 6.70 43.76 1.94
CA ASN A 305 6.21 42.76 2.91
C ASN A 305 6.03 41.37 2.30
N LEU A 306 6.13 41.20 0.98
CA LEU A 306 5.91 39.93 0.29
C LEU A 306 7.22 39.17 0.12
N HIS A 307 7.32 37.97 0.70
CA HIS A 307 8.41 37.04 0.39
C HIS A 307 8.09 36.28 -0.90
N THR A 308 9.04 36.18 -1.84
CA THR A 308 8.85 35.37 -3.06
C THR A 308 10.17 34.86 -3.63
N ALA A 309 10.21 33.55 -3.90
CA ALA A 309 11.40 32.85 -4.40
C ALA A 309 11.14 32.04 -5.69
N VAL A 310 10.03 32.32 -6.38
CA VAL A 310 9.51 31.49 -7.50
C VAL A 310 10.45 31.32 -8.69
N ASN A 311 11.39 32.26 -8.86
CA ASN A 311 12.41 32.27 -9.93
C ASN A 311 13.75 31.66 -9.52
N ARG A 312 13.84 31.06 -8.32
CA ARG A 312 15.09 30.48 -7.81
C ARG A 312 15.23 28.99 -8.16
N TRP A 313 16.47 28.49 -8.05
CA TRP A 313 16.78 27.06 -7.88
C TRP A 313 16.23 26.13 -8.98
N TYR A 314 16.12 26.62 -10.22
CA TYR A 314 15.49 25.87 -11.32
C TYR A 314 14.09 25.33 -10.99
N ARG A 315 13.34 25.99 -10.09
CA ARG A 315 12.01 25.57 -9.62
C ARG A 315 11.06 25.25 -10.77
N ASN A 316 10.98 26.12 -11.78
CA ASN A 316 10.08 25.90 -12.93
C ASN A 316 10.43 24.62 -13.70
N THR A 317 11.71 24.25 -13.75
CA THR A 317 12.17 22.97 -14.30
C THR A 317 11.79 21.80 -13.39
N THR A 318 11.91 21.91 -12.06
CA THR A 318 11.41 20.88 -11.12
C THR A 318 9.90 20.67 -11.26
N LEU A 319 9.11 21.75 -11.40
CA LEU A 319 7.67 21.70 -11.72
C LEU A 319 7.40 21.03 -13.06
N ALA A 320 8.17 21.36 -14.09
CA ALA A 320 8.04 20.75 -15.42
C ALA A 320 8.33 19.25 -15.38
N VAL A 321 9.42 18.81 -14.73
CA VAL A 321 9.72 17.38 -14.54
C VAL A 321 8.60 16.69 -13.76
N ALA A 322 8.08 17.31 -12.69
CA ALA A 322 7.00 16.72 -11.90
C ALA A 322 5.73 16.47 -12.75
N ASN A 323 5.35 17.45 -13.57
CA ASN A 323 4.22 17.37 -14.48
C ASN A 323 4.45 16.37 -15.63
N GLU A 324 5.59 16.48 -16.32
CA GLU A 324 5.96 15.60 -17.45
C GLU A 324 6.08 14.13 -17.02
N GLN A 325 6.64 13.88 -15.84
CA GLN A 325 6.77 12.54 -15.29
C GLN A 325 5.54 12.07 -14.50
N LYS A 326 4.51 12.91 -14.37
CA LYS A 326 3.27 12.64 -13.62
C LYS A 326 3.55 12.12 -12.19
N VAL A 327 4.40 12.83 -11.45
CA VAL A 327 4.76 12.53 -10.05
C VAL A 327 4.25 13.61 -9.09
N ARG A 328 4.12 13.28 -7.80
CA ARG A 328 3.70 14.26 -6.79
C ARG A 328 4.75 15.36 -6.69
N LEU A 329 4.28 16.60 -6.56
CA LEU A 329 5.10 17.78 -6.29
C LEU A 329 4.74 18.31 -4.90
N CYS A 330 5.75 18.64 -4.11
CA CYS A 330 5.65 19.51 -2.94
C CYS A 330 6.34 20.85 -3.25
N ASP A 331 5.57 21.91 -3.47
CA ASP A 331 6.11 23.23 -3.83
C ASP A 331 6.51 24.03 -2.58
N LEU A 332 7.50 23.51 -1.84
CA LEU A 332 7.96 24.09 -0.58
C LEU A 332 8.40 25.56 -0.75
N ASN A 333 8.90 25.93 -1.93
CA ASN A 333 9.20 27.31 -2.32
C ASN A 333 8.01 28.29 -2.14
N VAL A 334 6.82 27.90 -2.61
CA VAL A 334 5.61 28.72 -2.49
C VAL A 334 5.02 28.61 -1.08
N LEU A 335 4.96 27.40 -0.52
CA LEU A 335 4.44 27.15 0.83
C LEU A 335 5.22 27.93 1.90
N SER A 336 6.56 27.89 1.84
CA SER A 336 7.43 28.63 2.75
C SER A 336 7.34 30.13 2.50
N SER A 337 7.28 30.59 1.24
CA SER A 337 7.13 32.02 0.93
C SER A 337 5.83 32.62 1.46
N ALA A 338 4.73 31.87 1.42
CA ALA A 338 3.46 32.29 2.02
C ALA A 338 3.58 32.42 3.55
N TYR A 339 4.22 31.46 4.22
CA TYR A 339 4.48 31.51 5.66
C TYR A 339 5.42 32.66 6.06
N PHE A 340 6.54 32.82 5.36
CA PHE A 340 7.51 33.91 5.58
C PHE A 340 6.89 35.29 5.39
N THR A 341 6.01 35.45 4.38
CA THR A 341 5.18 36.66 4.20
C THR A 341 4.30 36.92 5.42
N ALA A 342 3.66 35.89 5.98
CA ALA A 342 2.75 36.03 7.11
C ALA A 342 3.45 36.39 8.44
N ILE A 343 4.68 35.90 8.67
CA ILE A 343 5.46 36.21 9.89
C ILE A 343 6.34 37.45 9.74
N GLY A 344 6.59 37.91 8.50
CA GLY A 344 7.44 39.06 8.19
C GLY A 344 8.94 38.77 8.21
N SER A 345 9.73 39.74 7.74
CA SER A 345 11.15 39.59 7.46
C SER A 345 12.02 39.31 8.70
N ASN A 346 11.80 40.03 9.80
CA ASN A 346 12.57 39.84 11.03
C ASN A 346 12.37 38.44 11.65
N ALA A 347 11.12 37.95 11.67
CA ALA A 347 10.82 36.60 12.15
C ALA A 347 11.35 35.53 11.20
N THR A 348 11.24 35.76 9.88
CA THR A 348 11.84 34.88 8.86
C THR A 348 13.35 34.76 9.02
N LEU A 349 14.06 35.89 9.23
CA LEU A 349 15.51 35.88 9.43
C LEU A 349 15.93 35.07 10.68
N ALA A 350 15.12 35.09 11.74
CA ALA A 350 15.33 34.29 12.95
C ALA A 350 15.12 32.77 12.75
N LEU A 351 14.62 32.31 11.60
CA LEU A 351 14.53 30.89 11.23
C LEU A 351 15.77 30.36 10.47
N TYR A 352 16.73 31.23 10.17
CA TYR A 352 17.95 30.90 9.45
C TYR A 352 19.19 31.07 10.36
N MET A 353 20.34 30.56 9.93
CA MET A 353 21.58 30.68 10.68
C MET A 353 22.03 32.16 10.77
N PRO A 354 22.59 32.63 11.91
CA PRO A 354 22.99 34.02 12.05
C PRO A 354 23.99 34.48 10.97
N GLY A 355 23.60 35.48 10.17
CA GLY A 355 24.41 36.01 9.06
C GLY A 355 24.33 35.22 7.75
N ASP A 356 23.52 34.16 7.69
CA ASP A 356 23.31 33.32 6.49
C ASP A 356 21.84 33.36 6.08
N SER A 357 21.56 33.76 4.83
CA SER A 357 20.18 33.83 4.33
C SER A 357 19.71 32.57 3.61
N LEU A 358 20.53 31.52 3.49
CA LEU A 358 20.20 30.28 2.77
C LEU A 358 19.95 29.10 3.71
N HIS A 359 20.77 28.94 4.75
CA HIS A 359 20.73 27.76 5.60
C HIS A 359 19.76 27.93 6.78
N PRO A 360 18.70 27.10 6.90
CA PRO A 360 17.84 27.10 8.06
C PRO A 360 18.61 26.75 9.33
N ASN A 361 18.20 27.37 10.45
CA ASN A 361 18.50 26.83 11.77
C ASN A 361 17.45 25.77 12.14
N ARG A 362 17.61 25.10 13.29
CA ARG A 362 16.70 24.04 13.77
C ARG A 362 15.24 24.48 13.88
N ALA A 363 14.94 25.76 14.13
CA ALA A 363 13.56 26.25 14.13
C ALA A 363 13.00 26.39 12.71
N GLY A 364 13.76 26.96 11.77
CA GLY A 364 13.35 27.04 10.36
C GLY A 364 13.19 25.67 9.71
N ALA A 365 14.14 24.77 9.93
CA ALA A 365 14.06 23.38 9.49
C ALA A 365 12.80 22.67 10.02
N ASN A 366 12.38 22.99 11.24
CA ASN A 366 11.19 22.41 11.86
C ASN A 366 9.90 22.88 11.17
N GLU A 367 9.80 24.17 10.85
CA GLU A 367 8.66 24.73 10.10
C GLU A 367 8.62 24.22 8.66
N LEU A 368 9.76 24.11 7.99
CA LEU A 368 9.86 23.52 6.65
C LEU A 368 9.43 22.04 6.66
N ALA A 369 9.92 21.25 7.63
CA ALA A 369 9.53 19.84 7.78
C ALA A 369 8.02 19.68 8.04
N ARG A 370 7.42 20.58 8.84
CA ARG A 370 5.98 20.64 9.07
C ARG A 370 5.20 20.96 7.79
N MET A 371 5.69 21.86 6.95
CA MET A 371 5.06 22.18 5.66
C MET A 371 5.09 20.98 4.71
N VAL A 372 6.26 20.33 4.56
CA VAL A 372 6.39 19.11 3.74
C VAL A 372 5.47 18.00 4.25
N ALA A 373 5.42 17.76 5.56
CA ALA A 373 4.56 16.72 6.12
C ALA A 373 3.07 17.02 5.98
N ASN A 374 2.67 18.30 6.08
CA ASN A 374 1.28 18.70 5.86
C ASN A 374 0.87 18.59 4.38
N ASP A 375 1.75 19.00 3.45
CA ASP A 375 1.49 18.91 2.00
C ASP A 375 1.42 17.47 1.49
N LEU A 376 2.13 16.55 2.15
CA LEU A 376 2.19 15.11 1.81
C LEU A 376 1.39 14.23 2.78
N GLN A 377 0.48 14.79 3.58
CA GLN A 377 -0.21 14.07 4.67
C GLN A 377 -0.98 12.82 4.18
N ASP A 378 -1.50 12.86 2.96
CA ASP A 378 -2.17 11.74 2.27
C ASP A 378 -1.22 10.57 1.95
N LEU A 379 0.06 10.84 1.75
CA LEU A 379 1.10 9.80 1.55
C LEU A 379 1.66 9.28 2.89
N LEU A 380 1.67 10.13 3.92
CA LEU A 380 2.32 9.89 5.22
C LEU A 380 1.42 9.19 6.26
N THR A 381 0.19 8.83 5.88
CA THR A 381 -0.77 8.12 6.76
C THR A 381 -1.25 6.81 6.13
N LEU A 382 -1.69 5.84 6.95
CA LEU A 382 -2.27 4.58 6.43
C LEU A 382 -3.71 4.73 5.90
N SER A 383 -4.34 5.87 6.13
CA SER A 383 -5.60 6.23 5.50
C SER A 383 -5.30 6.97 4.21
N PRO A 384 -5.78 6.52 3.04
CA PRO A 384 -5.96 7.45 1.94
C PRO A 384 -7.02 8.46 2.39
N THR A 385 -6.56 9.60 2.89
CA THR A 385 -7.40 10.79 2.89
C THR A 385 -7.65 11.06 1.42
N SER A 386 -8.88 10.84 0.96
CA SER A 386 -9.25 11.19 -0.40
C SER A 386 -9.16 12.72 -0.52
N THR A 387 -8.01 13.22 -0.94
CA THR A 387 -8.00 14.43 -1.76
C THR A 387 -8.81 14.08 -2.97
N ALA A 388 -10.08 14.49 -2.96
CA ALA A 388 -10.88 14.56 -4.16
C ALA A 388 -10.11 15.46 -5.12
N LYS A 389 -9.39 14.84 -6.07
CA LYS A 389 -9.18 15.48 -7.37
C LYS A 389 -10.59 15.85 -7.82
N PRO A 390 -10.91 17.14 -8.05
CA PRO A 390 -12.26 17.51 -8.43
C PRO A 390 -12.62 16.68 -9.65
N THR A 391 -13.70 15.91 -9.55
CA THR A 391 -14.36 15.37 -10.74
C THR A 391 -14.57 16.56 -11.67
N PRO A 392 -14.21 16.47 -12.96
CA PRO A 392 -14.59 17.52 -13.88
C PRO A 392 -16.10 17.75 -13.74
N THR A 393 -16.51 19.02 -13.69
CA THR A 393 -17.91 19.41 -13.79
C THR A 393 -18.56 18.59 -14.90
N PRO A 394 -19.74 17.96 -14.67
CA PRO A 394 -20.35 17.08 -15.67
C PRO A 394 -20.34 17.76 -17.03
N THR A 395 -19.65 17.15 -17.99
CA THR A 395 -19.79 17.53 -19.39
C THR A 395 -21.24 17.29 -19.75
N ASN A 396 -21.90 18.30 -20.35
CA ASN A 396 -23.33 18.31 -20.57
C ASN A 396 -23.86 16.95 -21.03
N THR A 397 -24.95 16.49 -20.42
CA THR A 397 -25.79 15.45 -21.02
C THR A 397 -26.07 15.86 -22.45
N VAL A 398 -25.49 15.14 -23.42
CA VAL A 398 -25.85 15.32 -24.83
C VAL A 398 -27.27 14.79 -24.95
N LYS A 399 -28.22 15.71 -24.92
CA LYS A 399 -29.62 15.40 -25.14
C LYS A 399 -29.73 14.73 -26.50
N GLN A 400 -30.27 13.50 -26.56
CA GLN A 400 -30.46 12.88 -27.87
C GLN A 400 -31.51 13.69 -28.62
N ILE A 401 -31.24 13.95 -29.90
CA ILE A 401 -32.16 14.64 -30.78
C ILE A 401 -32.72 13.60 -31.75
N MET A 402 -34.03 13.58 -31.92
CA MET A 402 -34.66 12.66 -32.88
C MET A 402 -34.15 13.00 -34.29
N GLY A 403 -33.63 12.01 -35.01
CA GLY A 403 -32.95 12.18 -36.30
C GLY A 403 -31.42 12.38 -36.25
N ASP A 404 -30.84 12.64 -35.08
CA ASP A 404 -29.39 12.73 -34.84
C ASP A 404 -28.88 11.32 -34.50
N VAL A 405 -28.35 10.61 -35.49
CA VAL A 405 -27.97 9.18 -35.37
C VAL A 405 -26.48 8.98 -35.17
N ASP A 406 -25.63 10.02 -35.33
CA ASP A 406 -24.22 9.97 -34.95
C ASP A 406 -23.91 10.59 -33.58
N GLY A 407 -24.80 11.44 -33.06
CA GLY A 407 -24.76 12.00 -31.71
C GLY A 407 -24.01 13.33 -31.60
N ASP A 408 -23.84 14.06 -32.71
CA ASP A 408 -23.13 15.35 -32.72
C ASP A 408 -23.99 16.55 -32.25
N GLY A 409 -25.30 16.34 -32.07
CA GLY A 409 -26.27 17.34 -31.62
C GLY A 409 -26.98 18.11 -32.74
N ILE A 410 -26.81 17.73 -34.02
CA ILE A 410 -27.51 18.33 -35.16
C ILE A 410 -27.98 17.29 -36.18
N VAL A 411 -29.22 17.42 -36.66
CA VAL A 411 -29.76 16.52 -37.70
C VAL A 411 -29.30 16.96 -39.09
N THR A 412 -28.44 16.18 -39.74
CA THR A 412 -27.77 16.54 -41.00
C THR A 412 -27.90 15.49 -42.11
N SER A 413 -27.25 15.76 -43.25
CA SER A 413 -27.14 14.77 -44.33
C SER A 413 -26.14 13.63 -44.04
N LEU A 414 -25.32 13.74 -42.99
CA LEU A 414 -24.42 12.67 -42.53
C LEU A 414 -25.23 11.57 -41.84
N ASP A 415 -26.14 11.95 -40.94
CA ASP A 415 -27.14 11.08 -40.32
C ASP A 415 -27.92 10.28 -41.36
N PHE A 416 -28.35 10.98 -42.41
CA PHE A 416 -29.09 10.38 -43.52
C PHE A 416 -28.23 9.40 -44.33
N GLY A 417 -26.91 9.64 -44.42
CA GLY A 417 -25.95 8.69 -44.96
C GLY A 417 -25.82 7.42 -44.09
N ILE A 418 -25.74 7.59 -42.78
CA ILE A 418 -25.61 6.50 -41.80
C ILE A 418 -26.88 5.65 -41.78
N PHE A 419 -28.06 6.27 -41.69
CA PHE A 419 -29.36 5.61 -41.76
C PHE A 419 -29.53 4.82 -43.07
N ARG A 420 -29.14 5.42 -44.20
CA ARG A 420 -29.14 4.74 -45.49
C ARG A 420 -28.20 3.52 -45.51
N SER A 421 -27.05 3.60 -44.84
CA SER A 421 -26.11 2.48 -44.75
C SER A 421 -26.69 1.32 -43.94
N TYR A 422 -27.35 1.61 -42.82
CA TYR A 422 -28.06 0.63 -42.00
C TYR A 422 -29.15 -0.10 -42.80
N LEU A 423 -30.03 0.61 -43.52
CA LEU A 423 -31.10 0.00 -44.33
C LEU A 423 -30.62 -0.82 -45.55
N ILE A 424 -29.36 -0.67 -45.97
CA ILE A 424 -28.82 -1.32 -47.18
C ILE A 424 -27.81 -2.44 -46.83
N SER A 425 -27.16 -2.40 -45.67
CA SER A 425 -26.08 -3.34 -45.34
C SER A 425 -26.60 -4.65 -44.74
N ALA A 426 -26.07 -5.77 -45.23
CA ALA A 426 -26.20 -7.08 -44.57
C ALA A 426 -25.05 -7.33 -43.56
N SER A 427 -24.37 -6.29 -43.09
CA SER A 427 -23.06 -6.37 -42.44
C SER A 427 -22.90 -5.50 -41.19
N ASN A 428 -24.01 -5.04 -40.59
CA ASN A 428 -24.09 -4.41 -39.25
C ASN A 428 -23.02 -3.33 -38.93
N LEU A 429 -22.60 -2.53 -39.93
CA LEU A 429 -21.55 -1.51 -39.72
C LEU A 429 -21.97 -0.39 -38.76
N HIS A 430 -23.28 -0.11 -38.70
CA HIS A 430 -23.90 0.77 -37.71
C HIS A 430 -25.22 0.12 -37.26
N ASP A 431 -25.26 -0.48 -36.07
CA ASP A 431 -26.52 -0.94 -35.49
C ASP A 431 -27.31 0.26 -34.98
N LEU A 432 -28.43 0.55 -35.66
CA LEU A 432 -29.38 1.59 -35.26
C LEU A 432 -30.59 1.02 -34.52
N SER A 433 -30.77 -0.31 -34.44
CA SER A 433 -31.97 -0.94 -33.90
C SER A 433 -32.22 -0.65 -32.41
N ASN A 434 -31.18 -0.20 -31.70
CA ASN A 434 -31.22 0.18 -30.29
C ASN A 434 -31.12 1.71 -30.06
N LYS A 435 -31.17 2.54 -31.12
CA LYS A 435 -31.09 4.01 -31.03
C LYS A 435 -32.47 4.65 -31.15
N TRP A 436 -32.96 5.25 -30.06
CA TRP A 436 -34.20 6.05 -30.08
C TRP A 436 -34.16 7.15 -31.15
N SER A 437 -33.02 7.82 -31.33
CA SER A 437 -32.90 8.87 -32.35
C SER A 437 -33.07 8.40 -33.80
N ALA A 438 -33.07 7.09 -34.06
CA ALA A 438 -33.35 6.51 -35.38
C ALA A 438 -34.81 6.05 -35.55
N ASP A 439 -35.56 5.82 -34.47
CA ASP A 439 -37.01 5.56 -34.48
C ASP A 439 -37.76 6.90 -34.44
N VAL A 440 -37.69 7.64 -35.55
CA VAL A 440 -38.17 9.04 -35.61
C VAL A 440 -39.70 9.14 -35.68
N ASN A 441 -40.39 8.02 -35.86
CA ASN A 441 -41.85 7.94 -35.78
C ASN A 441 -42.37 7.32 -34.47
N SER A 442 -41.49 6.75 -33.64
CA SER A 442 -41.77 6.07 -32.37
C SER A 442 -42.72 4.87 -32.48
N ASP A 443 -42.66 4.13 -33.59
CA ASP A 443 -43.43 2.89 -33.80
C ASP A 443 -42.75 1.64 -33.20
N GLY A 444 -41.53 1.79 -32.68
CA GLY A 444 -40.73 0.71 -32.09
C GLY A 444 -39.85 -0.03 -33.10
N SER A 445 -39.79 0.44 -34.34
CA SER A 445 -38.95 -0.08 -35.42
C SER A 445 -38.06 1.02 -35.98
N VAL A 446 -36.91 0.64 -36.56
CA VAL A 446 -36.06 1.57 -37.30
C VAL A 446 -36.06 1.09 -38.75
N ASP A 447 -36.87 1.71 -39.61
CA ASP A 447 -37.10 1.21 -40.97
C ASP A 447 -37.14 2.29 -42.09
N SER A 448 -37.61 1.89 -43.27
CA SER A 448 -37.81 2.76 -44.44
C SER A 448 -38.75 3.96 -44.22
N LEU A 449 -39.67 3.89 -43.26
CA LEU A 449 -40.61 4.95 -42.90
C LEU A 449 -39.89 6.10 -42.20
N ASP A 450 -39.06 5.78 -41.20
CA ASP A 450 -38.19 6.74 -40.49
C ASP A 450 -37.25 7.45 -41.43
N PHE A 451 -36.58 6.69 -42.30
CA PHE A 451 -35.76 7.22 -43.38
C PHE A 451 -36.55 8.16 -44.30
N GLY A 452 -37.83 7.86 -44.54
CA GLY A 452 -38.77 8.72 -45.26
C GLY A 452 -39.07 10.03 -44.53
N TYR A 453 -39.19 10.01 -43.19
CA TYR A 453 -39.35 11.22 -42.37
C TYR A 453 -38.07 12.04 -42.28
N MET A 454 -36.91 11.41 -42.09
CA MET A 454 -35.61 12.09 -42.04
C MET A 454 -35.29 12.81 -43.35
N ARG A 455 -35.67 12.22 -44.49
CA ARG A 455 -35.64 12.90 -45.79
C ARG A 455 -36.57 14.11 -45.86
N LYS A 456 -37.78 14.05 -45.31
CA LYS A 456 -38.73 15.19 -45.28
C LYS A 456 -38.20 16.32 -44.41
N TYR A 457 -37.59 16.00 -43.27
CA TYR A 457 -36.99 16.96 -42.35
C TYR A 457 -35.84 17.73 -43.02
N LEU A 458 -34.88 17.01 -43.62
CA LEU A 458 -33.73 17.63 -44.32
C LEU A 458 -34.12 18.42 -45.59
N LEU A 459 -35.30 18.15 -46.16
CA LEU A 459 -35.88 18.93 -47.26
C LEU A 459 -36.76 20.10 -46.78
N GLY A 460 -36.86 20.34 -45.46
CA GLY A 460 -37.69 21.40 -44.87
C GLY A 460 -39.20 21.21 -45.06
N MET A 461 -39.65 19.98 -45.36
CA MET A 461 -41.06 19.65 -45.58
C MET A 461 -41.80 19.39 -44.26
N ILE A 462 -41.06 19.09 -43.19
CA ILE A 462 -41.50 19.04 -41.79
C ILE A 462 -40.44 19.76 -40.95
N SER A 463 -40.86 20.46 -39.90
CA SER A 463 -39.96 21.16 -38.96
C SER A 463 -39.60 20.33 -37.72
N GLU A 464 -40.27 19.19 -37.54
CA GLU A 464 -40.15 18.28 -36.40
C GLU A 464 -40.50 16.85 -36.86
N PHE A 465 -40.10 15.86 -36.07
CA PHE A 465 -40.39 14.46 -36.32
C PHE A 465 -41.73 14.03 -35.70
N PRO A 466 -42.44 13.05 -36.28
CA PRO A 466 -43.78 12.66 -35.84
C PRO A 466 -43.82 11.76 -34.59
N GLY A 467 -42.68 11.22 -34.15
CA GLY A 467 -42.59 10.38 -32.96
C GLY A 467 -42.82 11.11 -31.64
N GLU A 468 -43.01 10.36 -30.56
CA GLU A 468 -43.20 10.91 -29.22
C GLU A 468 -41.90 11.50 -28.66
N THR A 469 -42.00 12.53 -27.82
CA THR A 469 -40.84 13.07 -27.10
C THR A 469 -40.20 12.02 -26.20
N GLU A 470 -38.85 12.02 -26.13
CA GLU A 470 -37.98 11.08 -25.38
C GLU A 470 -38.70 10.22 -24.32
N PRO A 471 -38.61 8.87 -24.41
CA PRO A 471 -39.12 7.97 -23.38
C PRO A 471 -38.65 8.40 -21.99
N SER A 472 -39.59 8.54 -21.05
CA SER A 472 -39.34 9.10 -19.72
C SER A 472 -38.51 8.17 -18.83
N GLY A 473 -37.20 8.19 -19.08
CA GLY A 473 -36.18 7.41 -18.40
C GLY A 473 -34.82 7.74 -18.98
N GLU A 474 -34.17 8.76 -18.43
CA GLU A 474 -32.76 9.06 -18.72
C GLU A 474 -31.91 7.85 -18.31
N PHE A 475 -31.65 6.93 -19.24
CA PHE A 475 -30.71 5.84 -19.02
C PHE A 475 -29.29 6.41 -18.97
N PHE A 476 -28.86 6.75 -17.75
CA PHE A 476 -27.54 7.27 -17.43
C PHE A 476 -26.47 6.55 -18.26
N THR A 477 -25.76 7.32 -19.09
CA THR A 477 -24.60 6.83 -19.84
C THR A 477 -23.45 7.80 -19.66
N GLU A 478 -22.30 7.29 -19.23
CA GLU A 478 -21.10 8.09 -18.97
C GLU A 478 -19.84 7.30 -19.33
N THR A 479 -18.85 7.99 -19.90
CA THR A 479 -17.54 7.43 -20.29
C THR A 479 -16.45 7.91 -19.37
N TYR A 480 -15.69 6.96 -18.82
CA TYR A 480 -14.59 7.19 -17.91
C TYR A 480 -13.28 6.78 -18.60
N GLU A 481 -12.60 7.77 -19.16
CA GLU A 481 -11.30 7.63 -19.84
C GLU A 481 -10.29 6.93 -18.91
N ALA A 482 -9.60 5.90 -19.40
CA ALA A 482 -8.74 5.05 -18.58
C ALA A 482 -7.51 5.81 -18.06
N GLU A 483 -7.09 6.91 -18.68
CA GLU A 483 -6.04 7.77 -18.17
C GLU A 483 -6.44 8.70 -17.03
N GLN A 484 -7.73 8.76 -16.69
CA GLN A 484 -8.22 9.39 -15.45
C GLN A 484 -8.48 8.37 -14.33
N ALA A 485 -8.31 7.08 -14.59
CA ALA A 485 -8.48 6.00 -13.63
C ALA A 485 -7.22 5.78 -12.75
N SER A 486 -7.37 4.99 -11.69
CA SER A 486 -6.26 4.51 -10.87
C SER A 486 -5.60 3.32 -11.56
N ILE A 487 -4.29 3.38 -11.80
CA ILE A 487 -3.55 2.39 -12.59
C ILE A 487 -2.49 1.75 -11.70
N THR A 488 -2.37 0.42 -11.75
CA THR A 488 -1.34 -0.35 -11.05
C THR A 488 -0.70 -1.32 -12.02
N ASN A 489 0.64 -1.32 -12.07
CA ASN A 489 1.44 -2.10 -13.02
C ASN A 489 0.97 -1.89 -14.48
N GLY A 490 0.82 -0.64 -14.87
CA GLY A 490 0.50 -0.21 -16.22
C GLY A 490 0.95 1.24 -16.42
N ILE A 491 1.02 1.67 -17.67
CA ILE A 491 1.50 3.00 -18.07
C ILE A 491 0.52 3.69 -19.00
N LEU A 492 0.57 5.02 -19.02
CA LEU A 492 -0.18 5.84 -19.96
C LEU A 492 0.61 6.05 -21.24
N GLU A 493 -0.01 5.73 -22.36
CA GLU A 493 0.60 5.84 -23.69
C GLU A 493 -0.30 6.59 -24.68
N THR A 494 0.34 7.06 -25.74
CA THR A 494 -0.25 7.76 -26.88
C THR A 494 0.27 7.20 -28.21
N ILE A 495 0.95 6.05 -28.18
CA ILE A 495 1.72 5.51 -29.30
C ILE A 495 0.79 4.94 -30.38
N ASN A 496 -0.18 4.13 -29.97
CA ASN A 496 -1.11 3.48 -30.88
C ASN A 496 -2.34 4.35 -31.08
N THR A 497 -2.46 5.04 -32.21
CA THR A 497 -3.57 5.96 -32.53
C THR A 497 -4.96 5.29 -32.49
N GLY A 498 -6.01 6.10 -32.31
CA GLY A 498 -7.41 5.67 -32.35
C GLY A 498 -8.13 5.57 -30.99
N TYR A 499 -7.42 5.86 -29.89
CA TYR A 499 -7.94 6.07 -28.53
C TYR A 499 -8.72 7.40 -28.42
N THR A 500 -9.53 7.58 -27.37
CA THR A 500 -10.22 8.84 -27.02
C THR A 500 -9.51 9.59 -25.90
N GLY A 501 -10.00 10.79 -25.54
CA GLY A 501 -9.34 11.60 -24.52
C GLY A 501 -7.89 11.98 -24.87
N SER A 502 -6.98 11.70 -23.96
CA SER A 502 -5.58 12.13 -24.01
C SER A 502 -4.54 11.00 -24.04
N GLY A 503 -4.99 9.74 -23.95
CA GLY A 503 -4.14 8.55 -24.02
C GLY A 503 -4.94 7.28 -23.76
N TYR A 504 -4.26 6.17 -23.59
CA TYR A 504 -4.82 4.90 -23.13
C TYR A 504 -3.88 4.26 -22.09
N VAL A 505 -4.37 3.25 -21.36
CA VAL A 505 -3.54 2.46 -20.44
C VAL A 505 -3.00 1.22 -21.15
N ASN A 506 -1.68 1.12 -21.25
CA ASN A 506 -0.98 -0.12 -21.59
C ASN A 506 -0.64 -0.88 -20.30
N TYR A 507 -1.13 -2.10 -20.14
CA TYR A 507 -0.87 -2.93 -18.96
C TYR A 507 0.53 -3.54 -19.05
N ASN A 508 1.27 -3.61 -17.93
CA ASN A 508 2.46 -4.45 -17.86
C ASN A 508 2.07 -5.90 -18.17
N ASN A 509 2.95 -6.61 -18.88
CA ASN A 509 2.81 -8.04 -19.17
C ASN A 509 3.11 -8.87 -17.89
N GLU A 510 2.20 -8.83 -16.92
CA GLU A 510 2.27 -9.58 -15.67
C GLU A 510 0.87 -9.84 -15.07
N VAL A 511 0.78 -10.81 -14.17
CA VAL A 511 -0.45 -11.08 -13.41
C VAL A 511 -0.60 -10.01 -12.32
N GLY A 512 -1.81 -9.46 -12.16
CA GLY A 512 -2.13 -8.49 -11.12
C GLY A 512 -2.07 -7.03 -11.56
N SER A 513 -1.63 -6.72 -12.79
CA SER A 513 -1.79 -5.40 -13.41
C SER A 513 -3.26 -5.01 -13.50
N TYR A 514 -3.64 -3.79 -13.11
CA TYR A 514 -5.03 -3.36 -13.13
C TYR A 514 -5.26 -1.89 -13.45
N VAL A 515 -6.46 -1.62 -13.97
CA VAL A 515 -7.06 -0.28 -14.00
C VAL A 515 -8.32 -0.29 -13.14
N GLU A 516 -8.51 0.78 -12.36
CA GLU A 516 -9.57 0.94 -11.37
C GLU A 516 -10.22 2.32 -11.50
N TRP A 517 -11.50 2.33 -11.85
CA TRP A 517 -12.33 3.51 -12.02
C TRP A 517 -13.19 3.76 -10.78
N ASN A 518 -13.26 5.01 -10.33
CA ASN A 518 -14.26 5.47 -9.37
C ASN A 518 -15.45 6.02 -10.16
N ILE A 519 -16.63 5.44 -9.90
CA ILE A 519 -17.84 5.58 -10.71
C ILE A 519 -18.96 6.12 -9.84
N ASN A 520 -19.66 7.18 -10.27
CA ASN A 520 -20.76 7.74 -9.48
C ASN A 520 -22.10 7.68 -10.23
N VAL A 521 -22.99 6.77 -9.85
CA VAL A 521 -24.30 6.62 -10.50
C VAL A 521 -25.44 7.23 -9.69
N ALA A 522 -26.42 7.82 -10.36
CA ALA A 522 -27.54 8.52 -9.71
C ALA A 522 -28.54 7.57 -9.02
N THR A 523 -28.62 6.30 -9.43
CA THR A 523 -29.54 5.28 -8.89
C THR A 523 -28.85 3.92 -8.80
N SER A 524 -29.32 3.03 -7.91
CA SER A 524 -28.85 1.63 -7.90
C SER A 524 -29.52 0.84 -9.03
N GLY A 525 -28.80 -0.01 -9.73
CA GLY A 525 -29.37 -0.81 -10.83
C GLY A 525 -28.38 -1.66 -11.60
N SER A 526 -28.86 -2.29 -12.68
CA SER A 526 -28.03 -2.93 -13.68
C SER A 526 -27.39 -1.88 -14.59
N TYR A 527 -26.09 -2.01 -14.83
CA TYR A 527 -25.32 -1.17 -15.74
C TYR A 527 -24.50 -2.03 -16.70
N LYS A 528 -24.70 -1.83 -18.00
CA LYS A 528 -23.84 -2.37 -19.05
C LYS A 528 -22.51 -1.62 -19.02
N THR A 529 -21.48 -2.34 -18.61
CA THR A 529 -20.13 -1.86 -18.37
C THR A 529 -19.27 -2.31 -19.54
N THR A 530 -18.83 -1.35 -20.35
CA THR A 530 -18.19 -1.57 -21.64
C THR A 530 -16.76 -1.05 -21.60
N PHE A 531 -15.80 -1.93 -21.80
CA PHE A 531 -14.39 -1.59 -21.91
C PHE A 531 -14.04 -1.44 -23.39
N ARG A 532 -13.54 -0.27 -23.81
CA ARG A 532 -12.92 -0.10 -25.13
C ARG A 532 -11.43 -0.40 -25.03
N TYR A 533 -10.91 -1.22 -25.95
CA TYR A 533 -9.56 -1.77 -25.82
C TYR A 533 -8.93 -2.09 -27.18
N SER A 534 -7.62 -2.32 -27.18
CA SER A 534 -6.88 -2.87 -28.32
C SER A 534 -5.95 -3.99 -27.85
N ASN A 535 -5.91 -5.08 -28.62
CA ASN A 535 -5.05 -6.23 -28.36
C ASN A 535 -4.42 -6.69 -29.69
N GLY A 536 -3.43 -5.93 -30.17
CA GLY A 536 -2.68 -6.24 -31.39
C GLY A 536 -1.70 -7.41 -31.27
N THR A 537 -1.94 -8.34 -30.33
CA THR A 537 -1.18 -9.61 -30.23
C THR A 537 -1.88 -10.73 -30.99
N THR A 538 -1.32 -11.94 -30.95
CA THR A 538 -1.91 -13.16 -31.50
C THR A 538 -2.69 -14.00 -30.46
N VAL A 539 -2.87 -13.50 -29.24
CA VAL A 539 -3.53 -14.22 -28.14
C VAL A 539 -4.52 -13.33 -27.37
N ASN A 540 -5.60 -13.92 -26.88
CA ASN A 540 -6.52 -13.27 -25.94
C ASN A 540 -5.77 -12.80 -24.68
N ARG A 541 -6.14 -11.64 -24.13
CA ARG A 541 -5.59 -11.05 -22.89
C ARG A 541 -6.67 -10.92 -21.81
N PRO A 542 -7.14 -12.03 -21.22
CA PRO A 542 -8.28 -11.99 -20.33
C PRO A 542 -7.98 -11.29 -18.99
N MET A 543 -9.00 -10.66 -18.42
CA MET A 543 -8.92 -9.94 -17.15
C MET A 543 -10.07 -10.33 -16.21
N SER A 544 -9.83 -10.32 -14.89
CA SER A 544 -10.89 -10.39 -13.89
C SER A 544 -11.50 -9.01 -13.67
N ILE A 545 -12.82 -8.93 -13.60
CA ILE A 545 -13.57 -7.70 -13.31
C ILE A 545 -14.10 -7.80 -11.88
N SER A 546 -13.87 -6.76 -11.08
CA SER A 546 -14.44 -6.63 -9.73
C SER A 546 -15.18 -5.30 -9.53
N ILE A 547 -16.23 -5.36 -8.70
CA ILE A 547 -17.09 -4.24 -8.34
C ILE A 547 -17.08 -4.10 -6.82
N ASN A 548 -16.71 -2.93 -6.30
CA ASN A 548 -16.61 -2.63 -4.87
C ASN A 548 -15.76 -3.67 -4.09
N GLY A 549 -14.72 -4.20 -4.74
CA GLY A 549 -13.82 -5.23 -4.20
C GLY A 549 -14.26 -6.69 -4.43
N ASN A 550 -15.48 -6.94 -4.93
CA ASN A 550 -15.98 -8.29 -5.21
C ASN A 550 -15.75 -8.67 -6.68
N ILE A 551 -15.07 -9.78 -6.98
CA ILE A 551 -14.89 -10.26 -8.35
C ILE A 551 -16.25 -10.73 -8.90
N VAL A 552 -16.76 -10.05 -9.93
CA VAL A 552 -18.01 -10.39 -10.63
C VAL A 552 -17.75 -11.27 -11.87
N HIS A 553 -16.53 -11.24 -12.40
CA HIS A 553 -16.11 -12.05 -13.54
C HIS A 553 -14.64 -12.43 -13.39
N ASN A 554 -14.28 -13.71 -13.39
CA ASN A 554 -12.89 -14.12 -13.13
C ASN A 554 -11.98 -14.05 -14.38
N SER A 555 -12.54 -14.22 -15.57
CA SER A 555 -11.78 -14.25 -16.85
C SER A 555 -12.66 -13.73 -17.98
N MET A 556 -12.81 -12.40 -18.06
CA MET A 556 -13.46 -11.70 -19.17
C MET A 556 -12.47 -11.61 -20.32
N ASP A 557 -12.89 -11.99 -21.52
CA ASP A 557 -12.03 -12.02 -22.69
C ASP A 557 -11.85 -10.64 -23.32
N PHE A 558 -10.63 -10.39 -23.79
CA PHE A 558 -10.24 -9.22 -24.56
C PHE A 558 -9.51 -9.74 -25.80
N SER A 559 -10.31 -10.07 -26.81
CA SER A 559 -9.92 -10.80 -28.02
C SER A 559 -8.89 -10.04 -28.85
N ILE A 560 -8.22 -10.72 -29.77
CA ILE A 560 -7.25 -10.07 -30.64
C ILE A 560 -7.92 -9.03 -31.54
N THR A 561 -7.29 -7.87 -31.68
CA THR A 561 -7.65 -6.86 -32.69
C THR A 561 -6.68 -6.97 -33.88
N THR A 562 -7.06 -6.43 -35.04
CA THR A 562 -6.24 -6.49 -36.28
C THR A 562 -4.82 -5.95 -36.09
N ASN A 563 -4.67 -4.94 -35.23
CA ASN A 563 -3.42 -4.35 -34.78
C ASN A 563 -3.70 -3.45 -33.56
N TRP A 564 -2.65 -2.93 -32.92
CA TRP A 564 -2.77 -2.06 -31.75
C TRP A 564 -3.45 -0.70 -32.00
N THR A 565 -3.57 -0.26 -33.25
CA THR A 565 -4.33 0.95 -33.65
C THR A 565 -5.80 0.66 -33.98
N THR A 566 -6.21 -0.61 -33.92
CA THR A 566 -7.59 -1.07 -34.09
C THR A 566 -8.18 -1.30 -32.71
N TRP A 567 -9.28 -0.63 -32.41
CA TRP A 567 -9.93 -0.67 -31.10
C TRP A 567 -11.28 -1.37 -31.21
N ASP A 568 -11.58 -2.21 -30.23
CA ASP A 568 -12.80 -3.01 -30.12
C ASP A 568 -13.42 -2.80 -28.73
N GLU A 569 -14.64 -3.29 -28.52
CA GLU A 569 -15.35 -3.18 -27.25
C GLU A 569 -15.65 -4.57 -26.65
N SER A 570 -15.66 -4.66 -25.32
CA SER A 570 -16.14 -5.85 -24.62
C SER A 570 -16.94 -5.45 -23.40
N SER A 571 -18.13 -6.03 -23.27
CA SER A 571 -19.17 -5.60 -22.33
C SER A 571 -19.52 -6.67 -21.31
N ILE A 572 -19.89 -6.23 -20.11
CA ILE A 572 -20.40 -7.04 -19.01
C ILE A 572 -21.54 -6.27 -18.31
N VAL A 573 -22.62 -6.93 -17.88
CA VAL A 573 -23.70 -6.27 -17.13
C VAL A 573 -23.46 -6.50 -15.64
N VAL A 574 -23.29 -5.42 -14.87
CA VAL A 574 -22.98 -5.46 -13.43
C VAL A 574 -24.02 -4.68 -12.63
N TYR A 575 -24.11 -4.96 -11.33
CA TYR A 575 -24.94 -4.17 -10.42
C TYR A 575 -24.11 -3.06 -9.78
N LEU A 576 -24.56 -1.81 -9.88
CA LEU A 576 -23.97 -0.66 -9.19
C LEU A 576 -24.95 -0.10 -8.15
N ASN A 577 -24.41 0.39 -7.04
CA ASN A 577 -25.18 1.07 -6.00
C ASN A 577 -25.31 2.56 -6.31
N GLN A 578 -26.38 3.21 -5.89
CA GLN A 578 -26.48 4.68 -5.91
C GLN A 578 -25.28 5.32 -5.22
N GLY A 579 -24.69 6.33 -5.87
CA GLY A 579 -23.47 7.01 -5.43
C GLY A 579 -22.20 6.34 -5.95
N GLN A 580 -21.15 6.41 -5.14
CA GLN A 580 -19.80 5.95 -5.50
C GLN A 580 -19.70 4.41 -5.54
N ASN A 581 -19.08 3.91 -6.60
CA ASN A 581 -18.69 2.52 -6.81
C ASN A 581 -17.25 2.49 -7.33
N ILE A 582 -16.60 1.35 -7.14
CA ILE A 582 -15.26 1.08 -7.66
C ILE A 582 -15.37 -0.07 -8.65
N ILE A 583 -14.93 0.13 -9.89
CA ILE A 583 -14.85 -0.92 -10.92
C ILE A 583 -13.37 -1.15 -11.23
N ARG A 584 -12.89 -2.40 -11.15
CA ARG A 584 -11.49 -2.75 -11.43
C ARG A 584 -11.41 -3.88 -12.44
N ALA A 585 -10.58 -3.70 -13.47
CA ALA A 585 -10.19 -4.75 -14.42
C ALA A 585 -8.73 -5.15 -14.16
N THR A 586 -8.48 -6.43 -13.84
CA THR A 586 -7.17 -6.94 -13.43
C THR A 586 -6.69 -8.06 -14.36
N ALA A 587 -5.50 -7.93 -14.94
CA ALA A 587 -4.84 -8.96 -15.72
C ALA A 587 -4.63 -10.24 -14.92
N ILE A 588 -5.13 -11.37 -15.43
CA ILE A 588 -5.01 -12.69 -14.79
C ILE A 588 -3.95 -13.59 -15.46
N THR A 589 -3.19 -13.07 -16.43
CA THR A 589 -2.15 -13.83 -17.14
C THR A 589 -0.84 -13.05 -17.17
N ALA A 590 0.28 -13.78 -17.31
CA ALA A 590 1.60 -13.18 -17.50
C ALA A 590 1.75 -12.39 -18.83
N ASN A 591 0.73 -12.36 -19.69
CA ASN A 591 0.70 -11.48 -20.87
C ASN A 591 0.08 -10.10 -20.57
N GLY A 592 -0.34 -9.83 -19.32
CA GLY A 592 -1.00 -8.57 -18.97
C GLY A 592 -2.41 -8.45 -19.53
N GLY A 593 -2.98 -7.25 -19.40
CA GLY A 593 -4.23 -6.85 -20.05
C GLY A 593 -4.01 -6.27 -21.45
N PRO A 594 -5.06 -6.02 -22.23
CA PRO A 594 -4.96 -5.25 -23.47
C PRO A 594 -4.58 -3.79 -23.20
N ASN A 595 -4.36 -3.00 -24.26
CA ASN A 595 -4.42 -1.55 -24.14
C ASN A 595 -5.88 -1.17 -23.86
N VAL A 596 -6.19 -0.47 -22.77
CA VAL A 596 -7.56 -0.03 -22.44
C VAL A 596 -7.69 1.47 -22.61
N ASP A 597 -8.67 1.88 -23.40
CA ASP A 597 -8.98 3.26 -23.75
C ASP A 597 -9.90 3.90 -22.70
N TYR A 598 -11.08 3.32 -22.50
CA TYR A 598 -12.04 3.79 -21.51
C TYR A 598 -12.95 2.69 -20.96
N LEU A 599 -13.66 3.06 -19.90
CA LEU A 599 -14.82 2.35 -19.38
C LEU A 599 -16.09 3.20 -19.59
N ARG A 600 -17.01 2.73 -20.43
CA ARG A 600 -18.33 3.33 -20.61
C ARG A 600 -19.37 2.53 -19.84
N ILE A 601 -20.17 3.20 -19.02
CA ILE A 601 -21.27 2.59 -18.28
C ILE A 601 -22.59 3.14 -18.81
N SER A 602 -23.55 2.26 -19.07
CA SER A 602 -24.91 2.60 -19.50
C SER A 602 -25.92 1.87 -18.63
N GLN A 603 -26.86 2.59 -18.03
CA GLN A 603 -27.96 1.99 -17.26
C GLN A 603 -28.79 1.09 -18.19
N THR A 604 -29.16 -0.10 -17.71
CA THR A 604 -29.87 -1.10 -18.52
C THR A 604 -30.86 -1.89 -17.67
N ASN A 605 -31.83 -2.51 -18.34
CA ASN A 605 -32.74 -3.50 -17.75
C ASN A 605 -32.26 -4.94 -18.02
N GLU A 606 -31.12 -5.13 -18.69
CA GLU A 606 -30.50 -6.45 -18.85
C GLU A 606 -30.15 -7.06 -17.47
N PRO A 607 -30.28 -8.40 -17.29
CA PRO A 607 -29.87 -9.08 -16.07
C PRO A 607 -28.34 -9.05 -15.93
N VAL A 608 -27.87 -8.94 -14.69
CA VAL A 608 -26.43 -9.01 -14.35
C VAL A 608 -25.84 -10.30 -14.91
N THR A 609 -24.81 -10.15 -15.75
CA THR A 609 -24.14 -11.29 -16.39
C THR A 609 -23.39 -12.10 -15.36
N THR A 610 -23.75 -13.38 -15.23
CA THR A 610 -23.02 -14.33 -14.39
C THR A 610 -21.92 -15.02 -15.21
N ASN A 611 -20.76 -15.14 -14.59
CA ASN A 611 -19.49 -15.52 -15.23
C ASN A 611 -19.51 -16.91 -15.92
N PRO A 612 -19.23 -17.00 -17.24
CA PRO A 612 -19.15 -18.28 -17.99
C PRO A 612 -17.86 -19.06 -17.69
N ASN A 613 -16.84 -18.44 -17.11
CA ASN A 613 -15.58 -19.07 -16.67
C ASN A 613 -15.54 -19.34 -15.15
N VAL A 614 -16.70 -19.40 -14.49
CA VAL A 614 -16.85 -20.42 -13.46
C VAL A 614 -16.81 -21.76 -14.20
N THR A 615 -15.60 -22.31 -14.35
CA THR A 615 -15.48 -23.76 -14.44
C THR A 615 -16.26 -24.29 -13.26
N SER A 616 -17.35 -24.99 -13.56
CA SER A 616 -18.11 -25.69 -12.54
C SER A 616 -17.14 -26.66 -11.88
N THR A 617 -16.62 -26.28 -10.71
CA THR A 617 -16.03 -27.22 -9.76
C THR A 617 -17.05 -28.33 -9.68
N PRO A 618 -16.68 -29.55 -10.14
CA PRO A 618 -17.62 -30.46 -10.76
C PRO A 618 -18.78 -30.67 -9.81
N VAL A 619 -19.97 -30.23 -10.25
CA VAL A 619 -21.20 -30.26 -9.44
C VAL A 619 -21.20 -31.59 -8.73
N PRO A 620 -21.21 -31.62 -7.38
CA PRO A 620 -21.34 -32.87 -6.68
C PRO A 620 -22.65 -33.51 -7.14
N THR A 621 -22.53 -34.52 -8.01
CA THR A 621 -23.59 -35.50 -8.30
C THR A 621 -23.87 -36.38 -7.08
N SER A 622 -23.22 -36.08 -5.95
CA SER A 622 -23.58 -36.57 -4.63
C SER A 622 -24.99 -36.13 -4.27
N THR A 623 -25.83 -37.12 -3.99
CA THR A 623 -27.21 -36.98 -3.51
C THR A 623 -27.27 -36.54 -2.04
N THR A 624 -26.31 -35.73 -1.60
CA THR A 624 -26.07 -35.39 -0.19
C THR A 624 -26.11 -33.88 0.03
N ILE A 625 -26.85 -33.48 1.07
CA ILE A 625 -26.88 -32.11 1.60
C ILE A 625 -25.45 -31.63 1.93
N PRO A 626 -24.96 -30.52 1.36
CA PRO A 626 -23.64 -29.97 1.67
C PRO A 626 -23.54 -29.55 3.15
N THR A 627 -22.37 -29.79 3.76
CA THR A 627 -22.08 -29.36 5.13
C THR A 627 -21.13 -28.16 5.14
N VAL A 628 -21.48 -27.12 5.90
CA VAL A 628 -20.62 -25.97 6.19
C VAL A 628 -20.01 -26.16 7.58
N TYR A 629 -18.69 -26.32 7.62
CA TYR A 629 -17.91 -26.31 8.85
C TYR A 629 -17.48 -24.88 9.18
N LEU A 630 -17.71 -24.44 10.42
CA LEU A 630 -17.31 -23.10 10.87
C LEU A 630 -16.07 -23.20 11.75
N ALA A 631 -14.97 -22.59 11.31
CA ALA A 631 -13.76 -22.38 12.12
C ALA A 631 -13.68 -20.91 12.54
N GLY A 632 -13.57 -20.67 13.86
CA GLY A 632 -13.50 -19.30 14.38
C GLY A 632 -13.43 -19.20 15.90
N ASP A 633 -13.66 -17.98 16.37
CA ASP A 633 -13.54 -17.57 17.77
C ASP A 633 -14.90 -17.47 18.51
N SER A 634 -14.93 -16.74 19.63
CA SER A 634 -16.12 -16.54 20.48
C SER A 634 -17.25 -15.76 19.79
N THR A 635 -16.96 -15.00 18.72
CA THR A 635 -18.00 -14.31 17.93
C THR A 635 -18.74 -15.25 16.99
N VAL A 636 -18.20 -16.45 16.74
CA VAL A 636 -18.77 -17.50 15.88
C VAL A 636 -19.37 -18.65 16.72
N GLN A 637 -18.81 -18.93 17.90
CA GLN A 637 -19.13 -20.07 18.76
C GLN A 637 -20.64 -20.26 19.05
N THR A 638 -21.07 -21.53 19.13
CA THR A 638 -22.33 -21.95 19.76
C THR A 638 -22.19 -22.00 21.29
N TYR A 639 -23.07 -21.29 21.99
CA TYR A 639 -23.16 -21.25 23.44
C TYR A 639 -24.33 -22.10 23.95
N ASN A 640 -24.25 -22.54 25.20
CA ASN A 640 -25.36 -23.20 25.89
C ASN A 640 -26.19 -22.18 26.68
N SER A 641 -27.36 -22.59 27.18
CA SER A 641 -28.31 -21.70 27.86
C SER A 641 -27.77 -20.98 29.12
N SER A 642 -26.70 -21.46 29.77
CA SER A 642 -26.11 -20.77 30.94
C SER A 642 -25.35 -19.49 30.57
N TYR A 643 -25.11 -19.25 29.28
CA TYR A 643 -24.46 -18.05 28.77
C TYR A 643 -25.44 -16.98 28.27
N TYR A 644 -26.75 -17.27 28.27
CA TYR A 644 -27.78 -16.34 27.79
C TYR A 644 -27.63 -14.94 28.45
N PRO A 645 -27.64 -13.83 27.68
CA PRO A 645 -28.03 -13.72 26.28
C PRO A 645 -26.90 -13.88 25.24
N GLN A 646 -25.72 -14.37 25.61
CA GLN A 646 -24.58 -14.51 24.69
C GLN A 646 -24.83 -15.56 23.59
N ALA A 647 -24.51 -15.18 22.34
CA ALA A 647 -24.48 -16.08 21.21
C ALA A 647 -23.38 -15.65 20.21
N GLY A 648 -22.80 -16.60 19.46
CA GLY A 648 -22.03 -16.31 18.26
C GLY A 648 -22.90 -16.42 17.02
N TRP A 649 -22.56 -15.73 15.92
CA TRP A 649 -23.40 -15.77 14.70
C TRP A 649 -23.50 -17.19 14.10
N GLY A 650 -22.47 -18.01 14.27
CA GLY A 650 -22.45 -19.41 13.85
C GLY A 650 -23.42 -20.32 14.62
N GLN A 651 -24.00 -19.85 15.73
CA GLN A 651 -25.08 -20.52 16.45
C GLN A 651 -26.42 -20.44 15.70
N VAL A 652 -26.65 -19.35 14.97
CA VAL A 652 -27.96 -19.01 14.38
C VAL A 652 -27.94 -18.92 12.85
N ILE A 653 -26.78 -19.08 12.21
CA ILE A 653 -26.61 -18.97 10.75
C ILE A 653 -27.54 -19.89 9.94
N SER A 654 -27.87 -21.09 10.44
CA SER A 654 -28.81 -22.01 9.80
C SER A 654 -30.22 -21.43 9.63
N ASN A 655 -30.60 -20.42 10.41
CA ASN A 655 -31.89 -19.74 10.26
C ASN A 655 -32.00 -19.04 8.90
N TYR A 656 -30.88 -18.64 8.29
CA TYR A 656 -30.79 -17.92 7.02
C TYR A 656 -30.56 -18.82 5.80
N PHE A 657 -30.51 -20.15 5.97
CA PHE A 657 -30.37 -21.12 4.88
C PHE A 657 -31.56 -22.07 4.83
N THR A 658 -31.85 -22.70 3.69
CA THR A 658 -32.83 -23.79 3.60
C THR A 658 -32.32 -25.02 4.38
N ASN A 659 -33.20 -26.00 4.61
CA ASN A 659 -32.84 -27.25 5.28
C ASN A 659 -31.92 -28.16 4.43
N ASP A 660 -31.61 -27.74 3.20
CA ASP A 660 -30.71 -28.41 2.26
C ASP A 660 -29.24 -28.00 2.46
N VAL A 661 -28.92 -27.35 3.59
CA VAL A 661 -27.56 -27.08 4.05
C VAL A 661 -27.44 -27.48 5.52
N LYS A 662 -26.40 -28.25 5.86
CA LYS A 662 -26.08 -28.58 7.24
C LYS A 662 -24.96 -27.67 7.76
N PHE A 663 -25.08 -27.17 8.98
CA PHE A 663 -24.00 -26.44 9.65
C PHE A 663 -23.36 -27.28 10.76
N VAL A 664 -22.04 -27.25 10.86
CA VAL A 664 -21.25 -27.86 11.93
C VAL A 664 -20.33 -26.80 12.50
N ASN A 665 -20.76 -26.17 13.60
CA ASN A 665 -19.98 -25.13 14.26
C ASN A 665 -18.86 -25.75 15.10
N LYS A 666 -17.60 -25.46 14.74
CA LYS A 666 -16.39 -25.89 15.46
C LYS A 666 -15.66 -24.72 16.13
N ALA A 667 -16.21 -23.50 16.04
CA ALA A 667 -15.64 -22.30 16.64
C ALA A 667 -15.69 -22.34 18.18
N ILE A 668 -14.63 -21.85 18.83
CA ILE A 668 -14.48 -21.85 20.29
C ILE A 668 -13.83 -20.55 20.75
N GLY A 669 -14.35 -19.98 21.83
CA GLY A 669 -13.86 -18.76 22.44
C GLY A 669 -12.38 -18.79 22.81
N GLY A 670 -11.73 -17.65 22.60
CA GLY A 670 -10.30 -17.47 22.85
C GLY A 670 -9.38 -18.19 21.86
N ARG A 671 -9.88 -18.61 20.69
CA ARG A 671 -9.05 -19.22 19.63
C ARG A 671 -8.66 -18.18 18.58
N SER A 672 -7.44 -18.33 18.08
CA SER A 672 -6.86 -17.60 16.95
C SER A 672 -6.64 -18.57 15.79
N SER A 673 -6.34 -18.05 14.60
CA SER A 673 -5.97 -18.87 13.44
C SER A 673 -4.83 -19.84 13.77
N LYS A 674 -3.89 -19.41 14.61
CA LYS A 674 -2.76 -20.16 15.15
C LYS A 674 -3.18 -21.29 16.09
N ASN A 675 -3.69 -20.95 17.28
CA ASN A 675 -3.86 -21.97 18.32
C ASN A 675 -5.01 -22.95 18.03
N PHE A 676 -5.93 -22.60 17.12
CA PHE A 676 -6.93 -23.52 16.59
C PHE A 676 -6.28 -24.63 15.74
N VAL A 677 -5.23 -24.33 14.96
CA VAL A 677 -4.41 -25.34 14.28
C VAL A 677 -3.52 -26.08 15.27
N GLU A 678 -2.77 -25.37 16.12
CA GLU A 678 -1.82 -26.00 17.07
C GLU A 678 -2.50 -26.92 18.10
N GLN A 679 -3.78 -26.71 18.39
CA GLN A 679 -4.61 -27.58 19.25
C GLN A 679 -5.36 -28.69 18.47
N GLY A 680 -5.04 -28.92 17.20
CA GLY A 680 -5.62 -30.00 16.37
C GLY A 680 -7.09 -29.79 15.95
N ARG A 681 -7.66 -28.59 16.15
CA ARG A 681 -9.08 -28.32 15.84
C ARG A 681 -9.35 -28.19 14.35
N LEU A 682 -8.34 -27.75 13.58
CA LEU A 682 -8.41 -27.84 12.13
C LEU A 682 -8.43 -29.30 11.69
N ASP A 683 -7.62 -30.18 12.30
CA ASP A 683 -7.61 -31.61 11.98
C ASP A 683 -8.95 -32.29 12.30
N GLU A 684 -9.64 -31.90 13.38
CA GLU A 684 -11.01 -32.34 13.65
C GLU A 684 -11.98 -32.08 12.48
N ILE A 685 -11.79 -30.98 11.74
CA ILE A 685 -12.57 -30.64 10.54
C ILE A 685 -12.04 -31.42 9.34
N LEU A 686 -10.73 -31.35 9.07
CA LEU A 686 -10.10 -31.96 7.89
C LEU A 686 -10.21 -33.49 7.87
N ASN A 687 -10.42 -34.13 9.02
CA ASN A 687 -10.64 -35.58 9.10
C ASN A 687 -12.06 -36.02 8.68
N VAL A 688 -13.03 -35.11 8.63
CA VAL A 688 -14.44 -35.44 8.32
C VAL A 688 -15.06 -34.64 7.17
N ILE A 689 -14.48 -33.49 6.81
CA ILE A 689 -14.92 -32.66 5.67
C ILE A 689 -14.69 -33.39 4.35
N GLN A 690 -15.66 -33.30 3.44
CA GLN A 690 -15.68 -34.06 2.18
C GLN A 690 -15.73 -33.16 0.95
N LYS A 691 -15.63 -33.77 -0.23
CA LYS A 691 -15.74 -33.05 -1.50
C LYS A 691 -17.12 -32.42 -1.64
N GLY A 692 -17.17 -31.10 -1.84
CA GLY A 692 -18.42 -30.34 -1.94
C GLY A 692 -18.95 -29.76 -0.62
N ASP A 693 -18.31 -30.07 0.51
CA ASP A 693 -18.51 -29.33 1.76
C ASP A 693 -17.81 -27.95 1.70
N TYR A 694 -18.10 -27.09 2.68
CA TYR A 694 -17.52 -25.76 2.82
C TYR A 694 -16.79 -25.62 4.16
N LEU A 695 -15.70 -24.83 4.18
CA LEU A 695 -15.02 -24.40 5.39
C LEU A 695 -15.03 -22.88 5.48
N PHE A 696 -15.88 -22.33 6.35
CA PHE A 696 -15.94 -20.90 6.63
C PHE A 696 -14.97 -20.55 7.76
N ILE A 697 -14.09 -19.57 7.53
CA ILE A 697 -12.92 -19.30 8.36
C ILE A 697 -12.95 -17.84 8.82
N GLN A 698 -13.20 -17.60 10.12
CA GLN A 698 -13.22 -16.25 10.70
C GLN A 698 -12.31 -16.15 11.93
N PHE A 699 -11.17 -15.46 11.79
CA PHE A 699 -10.20 -15.21 12.85
C PHE A 699 -9.69 -13.76 12.79
N GLY A 700 -8.89 -13.35 13.78
CA GLY A 700 -8.28 -12.01 13.90
C GLY A 700 -8.40 -11.41 15.30
N HIS A 701 -9.51 -11.61 16.02
CA HIS A 701 -9.72 -11.02 17.36
C HIS A 701 -8.68 -11.45 18.38
N ASN A 702 -8.42 -12.76 18.44
CA ASN A 702 -7.46 -13.35 19.38
C ASN A 702 -6.03 -13.29 18.82
N ASP A 703 -5.89 -13.38 17.50
CA ASP A 703 -4.64 -13.23 16.76
C ASP A 703 -3.96 -11.89 17.08
N ALA A 704 -4.74 -10.82 17.24
CA ALA A 704 -4.28 -9.50 17.67
C ALA A 704 -3.78 -9.40 19.13
N THR A 705 -3.90 -10.46 19.94
CA THR A 705 -3.55 -10.40 21.38
C THR A 705 -2.05 -10.60 21.61
N ILE A 706 -1.23 -9.58 21.29
CA ILE A 706 0.25 -9.60 21.37
C ILE A 706 0.79 -10.21 22.67
N ASN A 707 0.20 -9.83 23.82
CA ASN A 707 0.65 -10.28 25.14
C ASN A 707 0.33 -11.76 25.45
N ASN A 708 -0.34 -12.49 24.54
CA ASN A 708 -0.65 -13.90 24.69
C ASN A 708 -0.02 -14.69 23.53
N ALA A 709 1.21 -15.19 23.73
CA ALA A 709 1.99 -15.87 22.71
C ALA A 709 1.38 -17.18 22.17
N ASP A 710 0.46 -17.82 22.89
CA ASP A 710 -0.34 -18.96 22.40
C ASP A 710 -1.29 -18.49 21.28
N ARG A 711 -1.98 -17.36 21.50
CA ARG A 711 -2.94 -16.80 20.54
C ARG A 711 -2.30 -15.96 19.45
N TYR A 712 -1.28 -15.18 19.78
CA TYR A 712 -0.73 -14.15 18.90
C TYR A 712 -0.20 -14.72 17.58
N ALA A 713 -0.65 -14.12 16.49
CA ALA A 713 -0.17 -14.37 15.14
C ALA A 713 -0.03 -13.02 14.42
N ALA A 714 1.20 -12.58 14.14
CA ALA A 714 1.46 -11.32 13.46
C ALA A 714 0.76 -11.29 12.07
N PRO A 715 0.07 -10.18 11.72
CA PRO A 715 -0.95 -10.16 10.67
C PRO A 715 -0.37 -10.47 9.28
N TYR A 716 0.77 -9.89 8.91
CA TYR A 716 1.34 -10.05 7.56
C TYR A 716 2.32 -11.23 7.42
N THR A 717 2.50 -12.06 8.46
CA THR A 717 3.37 -13.24 8.42
C THR A 717 2.64 -14.48 8.95
N THR A 718 2.82 -14.82 10.22
CA THR A 718 2.27 -16.05 10.84
C THR A 718 0.75 -16.18 10.70
N TYR A 719 0.00 -15.07 10.71
CA TYR A 719 -1.45 -15.11 10.47
C TYR A 719 -1.77 -15.56 9.03
N LYS A 720 -1.04 -15.06 8.02
CA LYS A 720 -1.18 -15.52 6.62
C LYS A 720 -0.80 -16.98 6.45
N GLU A 721 0.31 -17.40 7.07
CA GLU A 721 0.75 -18.80 7.10
C GLU A 721 -0.31 -19.72 7.71
N TYR A 722 -0.96 -19.30 8.80
CA TYR A 722 -2.02 -20.07 9.42
C TYR A 722 -3.29 -20.11 8.56
N LEU A 723 -3.75 -18.99 8.01
CA LEU A 723 -4.89 -18.95 7.08
C LEU A 723 -4.68 -19.86 5.86
N ALA A 724 -3.47 -19.89 5.29
CA ALA A 724 -3.12 -20.79 4.19
C ALA A 724 -3.35 -22.28 4.55
N LYS A 725 -3.06 -22.71 5.78
CA LYS A 725 -3.29 -24.11 6.23
C LYS A 725 -4.78 -24.51 6.18
N TYR A 726 -5.70 -23.60 6.50
CA TYR A 726 -7.15 -23.87 6.39
C TYR A 726 -7.57 -24.06 4.93
N ILE A 727 -7.10 -23.15 4.05
CA ILE A 727 -7.44 -23.14 2.63
C ILE A 727 -6.88 -24.38 1.93
N ASP A 728 -5.59 -24.64 2.10
CA ASP A 728 -4.89 -25.77 1.48
C ASP A 728 -5.43 -27.11 2.02
N GLY A 729 -5.69 -27.17 3.33
CA GLY A 729 -6.29 -28.34 3.99
C GLY A 729 -7.70 -28.66 3.49
N ALA A 730 -8.58 -27.67 3.37
CA ALA A 730 -9.93 -27.86 2.84
C ALA A 730 -9.89 -28.33 1.38
N ARG A 731 -9.06 -27.69 0.54
CA ARG A 731 -8.87 -28.06 -0.87
C ARG A 731 -8.31 -29.46 -1.05
N ALA A 732 -7.38 -29.89 -0.20
CA ALA A 732 -6.86 -31.26 -0.20
C ALA A 732 -7.94 -32.33 0.08
N LYS A 733 -9.10 -31.93 0.64
CA LYS A 733 -10.29 -32.77 0.85
C LYS A 733 -11.37 -32.58 -0.21
N GLY A 734 -11.13 -31.71 -1.20
CA GLY A 734 -12.11 -31.31 -2.21
C GLY A 734 -13.21 -30.36 -1.71
N ALA A 735 -13.02 -29.77 -0.52
CA ALA A 735 -13.96 -28.83 0.08
C ALA A 735 -13.64 -27.39 -0.35
N ILE A 736 -14.61 -26.49 -0.21
CA ILE A 736 -14.54 -25.11 -0.65
C ILE A 736 -14.26 -24.19 0.56
N PRO A 737 -13.05 -23.63 0.70
CA PRO A 737 -12.78 -22.65 1.75
C PRO A 737 -13.41 -21.29 1.41
N VAL A 738 -13.89 -20.61 2.45
CA VAL A 738 -14.36 -19.21 2.39
C VAL A 738 -13.77 -18.46 3.58
N LEU A 739 -13.01 -17.40 3.29
CA LEU A 739 -12.48 -16.50 4.29
C LEU A 739 -13.55 -15.48 4.71
N ILE A 740 -13.57 -15.11 5.99
CA ILE A 740 -14.50 -14.12 6.53
C ILE A 740 -13.68 -13.19 7.43
N THR A 741 -13.58 -11.89 7.08
CA THR A 741 -12.81 -10.93 7.89
C THR A 741 -13.39 -10.81 9.30
N PRO A 742 -12.62 -10.36 10.32
CA PRO A 742 -13.15 -10.15 11.66
C PRO A 742 -14.44 -9.34 11.61
N VAL A 743 -15.46 -9.77 12.35
CA VAL A 743 -16.63 -8.92 12.61
C VAL A 743 -16.20 -7.70 13.44
N ALA A 744 -16.89 -6.57 13.28
CA ALA A 744 -16.59 -5.38 14.05
C ALA A 744 -16.94 -5.55 15.54
N ARG A 745 -16.24 -4.82 16.41
CA ARG A 745 -16.62 -4.60 17.81
C ARG A 745 -17.55 -3.39 17.93
N LEU A 746 -18.16 -3.20 19.10
CA LEU A 746 -18.80 -1.93 19.44
C LEU A 746 -17.75 -0.88 19.84
N ASN A 747 -16.98 -0.40 18.86
CA ASN A 747 -15.99 0.65 19.03
C ASN A 747 -16.45 1.89 18.26
N TYR A 748 -17.17 2.79 18.96
CA TYR A 748 -17.76 3.99 18.38
C TYR A 748 -17.08 5.23 18.95
N LYS A 749 -16.48 6.07 18.09
CA LYS A 749 -15.82 7.33 18.47
C LYS A 749 -16.01 8.36 17.36
N ASN A 750 -16.04 9.65 17.70
CA ASN A 750 -16.13 10.75 16.74
C ASN A 750 -17.27 10.56 15.70
N ASN A 751 -18.43 10.08 16.15
CA ASN A 751 -19.60 9.74 15.33
C ASN A 751 -19.38 8.69 14.24
N THR A 752 -18.42 7.77 14.40
CA THR A 752 -18.22 6.64 13.48
C THR A 752 -17.82 5.36 14.22
N TYR A 753 -18.08 4.21 13.61
CA TYR A 753 -17.61 2.91 14.07
C TYR A 753 -16.21 2.64 13.53
N ILE A 754 -15.31 2.15 14.38
CA ILE A 754 -13.89 1.97 14.07
C ILE A 754 -13.57 0.49 13.83
N ASN A 755 -12.74 0.23 12.81
CA ASN A 755 -12.12 -1.06 12.59
C ASN A 755 -11.00 -1.30 13.64
N ASP A 756 -11.23 -2.22 14.58
CA ASP A 756 -10.22 -2.65 15.58
C ASP A 756 -9.08 -3.49 14.99
N PHE A 757 -9.22 -4.02 13.78
CA PHE A 757 -8.34 -5.04 13.19
C PHE A 757 -7.96 -4.77 11.72
N PRO A 758 -7.56 -3.54 11.33
CA PRO A 758 -7.30 -3.19 9.94
C PRO A 758 -6.24 -4.09 9.29
N ASP A 759 -5.14 -4.37 10.00
CA ASP A 759 -4.07 -5.24 9.48
C ASP A 759 -4.51 -6.69 9.26
N TYR A 760 -5.37 -7.23 10.13
CA TYR A 760 -5.88 -8.60 9.98
C TYR A 760 -6.91 -8.71 8.84
N CYS A 761 -7.69 -7.64 8.63
CA CYS A 761 -8.58 -7.55 7.47
C CYS A 761 -7.76 -7.50 6.17
N ASN A 762 -6.73 -6.65 6.11
CA ASN A 762 -5.86 -6.49 4.95
C ASN A 762 -5.05 -7.77 4.66
N ALA A 763 -4.46 -8.39 5.68
CA ALA A 763 -3.74 -9.64 5.54
C ALA A 763 -4.64 -10.80 5.08
N MET A 764 -5.89 -10.89 5.58
CA MET A 764 -6.84 -11.90 5.10
C MET A 764 -7.23 -11.65 3.64
N LYS A 765 -7.44 -10.40 3.23
CA LYS A 765 -7.69 -10.03 1.82
C LYS A 765 -6.50 -10.39 0.91
N GLN A 766 -5.27 -10.19 1.37
CA GLN A 766 -4.08 -10.64 0.65
C GLN A 766 -4.06 -12.17 0.49
N VAL A 767 -4.34 -12.95 1.54
CA VAL A 767 -4.40 -14.41 1.44
C VAL A 767 -5.53 -14.87 0.51
N ALA A 768 -6.69 -14.21 0.55
CA ALA A 768 -7.80 -14.48 -0.36
C ALA A 768 -7.37 -14.32 -1.83
N TYR A 769 -6.69 -13.22 -2.15
CA TYR A 769 -6.12 -12.95 -3.46
C TYR A 769 -5.01 -13.97 -3.84
N GLU A 770 -3.99 -14.13 -3.00
CA GLU A 770 -2.82 -15.01 -3.22
C GLU A 770 -3.19 -16.49 -3.41
N LYS A 771 -4.33 -16.91 -2.83
CA LYS A 771 -4.82 -18.29 -2.89
C LYS A 771 -6.03 -18.47 -3.81
N ASP A 772 -6.55 -17.44 -4.48
CA ASP A 772 -7.84 -17.51 -5.20
C ASP A 772 -8.97 -18.10 -4.33
N CYS A 773 -9.12 -17.57 -3.11
CA CYS A 773 -10.10 -18.03 -2.13
C CYS A 773 -11.22 -16.98 -2.00
N ALA A 774 -12.48 -17.42 -2.07
CA ALA A 774 -13.62 -16.56 -1.83
C ALA A 774 -13.54 -15.92 -0.43
N ILE A 775 -13.93 -14.64 -0.34
CA ILE A 775 -13.85 -13.86 0.90
C ILE A 775 -15.11 -13.02 1.11
N ILE A 776 -15.61 -12.98 2.35
CA ILE A 776 -16.65 -12.05 2.80
C ILE A 776 -15.99 -11.00 3.69
N ASP A 777 -16.03 -9.72 3.29
CA ASP A 777 -15.47 -8.63 4.09
C ASP A 777 -16.44 -8.16 5.19
N MET A 778 -16.64 -9.03 6.19
CA MET A 778 -17.54 -8.80 7.30
C MET A 778 -17.19 -7.59 8.17
N MET A 779 -15.92 -7.18 8.27
CA MET A 779 -15.56 -5.93 8.96
C MET A 779 -16.26 -4.73 8.32
N THR A 780 -16.01 -4.50 7.02
CA THR A 780 -16.63 -3.41 6.26
C THR A 780 -18.16 -3.53 6.26
N LYS A 781 -18.68 -4.75 6.10
CA LYS A 781 -20.13 -5.01 6.09
C LYS A 781 -20.80 -4.68 7.43
N CYS A 782 -20.17 -5.04 8.55
CA CYS A 782 -20.60 -4.64 9.90
C CYS A 782 -20.57 -3.12 10.06
N LEU A 783 -19.43 -2.46 9.76
CA LEU A 783 -19.27 -1.02 9.97
C LEU A 783 -20.28 -0.21 9.15
N ASN A 784 -20.49 -0.55 7.88
CA ASN A 784 -21.49 0.09 7.02
C ASN A 784 -22.93 -0.12 7.55
N TYR A 785 -23.27 -1.35 7.96
CA TYR A 785 -24.58 -1.64 8.53
C TYR A 785 -24.82 -0.88 9.85
N TYR A 786 -23.82 -0.84 10.74
CA TYR A 786 -23.92 -0.13 12.02
C TYR A 786 -24.00 1.38 11.82
N GLY A 787 -23.29 1.94 10.83
CA GLY A 787 -23.42 3.35 10.45
C GLY A 787 -24.80 3.73 9.90
N SER A 788 -25.59 2.78 9.41
CA SER A 788 -26.99 3.00 8.98
C SER A 788 -28.02 2.95 10.12
N LEU A 789 -27.59 2.68 11.35
CA LEU A 789 -28.45 2.46 12.51
C LEU A 789 -28.19 3.48 13.62
N ASP A 790 -29.22 3.71 14.45
CA ASP A 790 -29.04 4.40 15.73
C ASP A 790 -28.07 3.63 16.64
N TYR A 791 -27.26 4.37 17.41
CA TYR A 791 -26.28 3.80 18.33
C TYR A 791 -26.93 2.86 19.35
N ASN A 792 -28.12 3.14 19.87
CA ASN A 792 -28.76 2.25 20.85
C ASN A 792 -29.20 0.92 20.23
N ARG A 793 -29.56 0.92 18.93
CA ARG A 793 -29.82 -0.33 18.19
C ARG A 793 -28.56 -1.16 18.07
N VAL A 794 -27.42 -0.58 17.67
CA VAL A 794 -26.15 -1.32 17.58
C VAL A 794 -25.65 -1.73 18.96
N TYR A 795 -25.80 -0.89 19.98
CA TYR A 795 -25.48 -1.21 21.38
C TYR A 795 -26.23 -2.47 21.86
N SER A 796 -27.50 -2.64 21.47
CA SER A 796 -28.30 -3.85 21.79
C SER A 796 -27.76 -5.15 21.16
N PHE A 797 -26.88 -5.06 20.16
CA PHE A 797 -26.25 -6.24 19.54
C PHE A 797 -25.14 -6.83 20.40
N TYR A 798 -24.58 -6.08 21.35
CA TYR A 798 -23.41 -6.48 22.14
C TYR A 798 -23.77 -6.70 23.60
N LEU A 799 -23.04 -7.61 24.26
CA LEU A 799 -23.29 -8.01 25.65
C LEU A 799 -23.18 -6.85 26.66
N VAL A 800 -22.48 -5.76 26.33
CA VAL A 800 -22.48 -4.51 27.11
C VAL A 800 -23.90 -4.02 27.42
N SER A 801 -24.88 -4.24 26.52
CA SER A 801 -26.29 -3.92 26.77
C SER A 801 -26.94 -4.74 27.91
N SER A 802 -26.32 -5.85 28.30
CA SER A 802 -26.78 -6.78 29.32
C SER A 802 -25.86 -6.85 30.55
N ASN A 803 -24.55 -6.65 30.39
CA ASN A 803 -23.52 -6.80 31.43
C ASN A 803 -22.66 -5.54 31.66
N GLY A 804 -22.90 -4.45 30.92
CA GLY A 804 -22.22 -3.16 31.07
C GLY A 804 -20.73 -3.12 30.72
N THR A 805 -20.12 -4.21 30.24
CA THR A 805 -18.64 -4.30 30.10
C THR A 805 -18.12 -4.96 28.82
N ASP A 806 -18.94 -5.75 28.11
CA ASP A 806 -18.46 -6.54 26.96
C ASP A 806 -18.86 -5.95 25.60
N TYR A 807 -17.91 -5.25 24.98
CA TYR A 807 -18.05 -4.59 23.67
C TYR A 807 -17.63 -5.49 22.49
N THR A 808 -17.35 -6.78 22.72
CA THR A 808 -16.89 -7.72 21.67
C THR A 808 -17.91 -8.82 21.37
N HIS A 809 -18.52 -9.41 22.38
CA HIS A 809 -19.42 -10.55 22.18
C HIS A 809 -20.87 -10.11 21.99
N PHE A 810 -21.62 -10.87 21.21
CA PHE A 810 -22.98 -10.52 20.85
C PHE A 810 -24.02 -11.02 21.85
N THR A 811 -25.13 -10.28 21.95
CA THR A 811 -26.42 -10.83 22.37
C THR A 811 -26.97 -11.74 21.26
N GLU A 812 -28.00 -12.55 21.56
CA GLU A 812 -28.74 -13.30 20.53
C GLU A 812 -29.27 -12.39 19.40
N THR A 813 -29.70 -11.16 19.72
CA THR A 813 -30.09 -10.15 18.71
C THR A 813 -28.92 -9.82 17.78
N GLY A 814 -27.74 -9.52 18.32
CA GLY A 814 -26.56 -9.21 17.53
C GLY A 814 -26.05 -10.39 16.71
N ALA A 815 -26.08 -11.60 17.29
CA ALA A 815 -25.70 -12.82 16.60
C ALA A 815 -26.59 -13.08 15.37
N ASN A 816 -27.90 -12.82 15.48
CA ASN A 816 -28.82 -12.93 14.34
C ASN A 816 -28.55 -11.86 13.26
N GLU A 817 -28.35 -10.59 13.63
CA GLU A 817 -28.04 -9.54 12.64
C GLU A 817 -26.70 -9.80 11.92
N VAL A 818 -25.67 -10.24 12.64
CA VAL A 818 -24.38 -10.61 12.04
C VAL A 818 -24.51 -11.87 11.18
N ALA A 819 -25.28 -12.88 11.60
CA ALA A 819 -25.57 -14.06 10.77
C ALA A 819 -26.33 -13.70 9.49
N ARG A 820 -27.27 -12.76 9.56
CA ARG A 820 -27.96 -12.20 8.39
C ARG A 820 -26.98 -11.52 7.43
N LEU A 821 -26.03 -10.72 7.95
CA LEU A 821 -24.99 -10.11 7.13
C LEU A 821 -24.02 -11.13 6.51
N VAL A 822 -23.65 -12.20 7.23
CA VAL A 822 -22.85 -13.30 6.68
C VAL A 822 -23.61 -14.02 5.56
N ALA A 823 -24.90 -14.31 5.75
CA ALA A 823 -25.75 -14.93 4.73
C ALA A 823 -25.94 -14.02 3.50
N GLN A 824 -26.06 -12.70 3.69
CA GLN A 824 -26.03 -11.72 2.60
C GLN A 824 -24.67 -11.72 1.89
N GLY A 825 -23.56 -11.76 2.63
CA GLY A 825 -22.22 -11.91 2.06
C GLY A 825 -22.07 -13.19 1.22
N VAL A 826 -22.65 -14.31 1.67
CA VAL A 826 -22.71 -15.55 0.88
C VAL A 826 -23.54 -15.35 -0.40
N LYS A 827 -24.68 -14.66 -0.37
CA LYS A 827 -25.43 -14.29 -1.59
C LYS A 827 -24.58 -13.43 -2.53
N GLU A 828 -23.86 -12.43 -2.01
CA GLU A 828 -23.06 -11.46 -2.76
C GLU A 828 -21.86 -12.08 -3.48
N ILE A 829 -21.14 -13.04 -2.85
CA ILE A 829 -20.02 -13.74 -3.50
C ILE A 829 -20.46 -14.83 -4.51
N ASN A 830 -21.77 -15.08 -4.63
CA ASN A 830 -22.39 -15.95 -5.66
C ASN A 830 -21.70 -17.31 -5.91
N ILE A 831 -21.45 -18.06 -4.84
CA ILE A 831 -20.89 -19.42 -4.87
C ILE A 831 -22.00 -20.48 -4.89
N PRO A 832 -21.75 -21.78 -5.19
CA PRO A 832 -22.82 -22.76 -5.39
C PRO A 832 -23.76 -23.01 -4.19
N ILE A 833 -23.35 -22.62 -2.97
CA ILE A 833 -24.19 -22.66 -1.77
C ILE A 833 -25.12 -21.44 -1.61
N SER A 834 -24.87 -20.34 -2.32
CA SER A 834 -25.64 -19.09 -2.25
C SER A 834 -27.13 -19.26 -2.60
N LYS A 835 -27.45 -20.22 -3.48
CA LYS A 835 -28.82 -20.60 -3.84
C LYS A 835 -29.66 -21.16 -2.69
N TYR A 836 -29.02 -21.59 -1.60
CA TYR A 836 -29.70 -22.09 -0.40
C TYR A 836 -29.88 -21.01 0.67
N VAL A 837 -29.41 -19.78 0.46
CA VAL A 837 -29.68 -18.66 1.37
C VAL A 837 -31.13 -18.18 1.15
N LYS A 838 -31.90 -18.10 2.23
CA LYS A 838 -33.29 -17.59 2.23
C LYS A 838 -33.35 -16.13 1.79
#